data_AF-A0AAD7U4F5-F1
#
_entry.id   AF-A0AAD7U4F5-F1
#
_cell.length_a   1.000
_cell.length_b   1.000
_cell.length_c   1.000
_cell.angle_alpha   90.00
_cell.angle_beta   90.00
_cell.angle_gamma   90.00
#
_symmetry.space_group_name_H-M   'P 1'
#
loop_
_entity.id
_entity.type
_entity.pdbx_description
1 polymer ?
#
loop_
_entity_poly.entity_id
_entity_poly.type
_entity_poly.pdbx_seq_one_letter_code
_entity_poly.pdbx_strand_id
1 'polypeptide(L)'
;MSPLLLSVSYFGLGLLGLLSTVSSAPSPKKWSDNSSTGTWPTNTTFPGWGTSSDPSTSGSGNTTTPSSGNSTSSGDGLGTHPSEYGSTPAFVVYTDKNTGGDVLPPASQMEGYSVVVLSFLLISGPADQAEAWAALGDSQKAAIKNDYNGANISIVVSAFGSTDAPTTTGADPVDTANTMAQWVLDNQLDGIDVDYEDLSAMNARDGSAEQWLVTFTQTLREKLPKGRYLLTHAPVAPWLSPVFNTTGAYLTVDQKAGDLIDWYNVQFYNQGANIYTTCDSLLNTSGGDWPGSSLNEIANAGVPLNKLVIGKYAASADGATGFMDSQDLSQCIAQAKNQGWTPEETARAQIHRHPESQAHTPPASREPENTRRMHTSPDASFANQLRSPPVLTIPQSTPTLPPRPEFIPFTVPLLRASEPYDRKDFWTFPNRHGWLVHLGEEQCEPLCPPSRSTYRRAPLNAKGPTSKLSRADGSPVTSTSKAAFLQNWLFFGVLHEVSRMCRLSIDVEAEFINDFGRTSLSTAALNGLASRWFRSLDNKEVGETVFMAEILSVGRLTASLISEEVTQSGEPVFEYTPDEVRVFLSIDVLARTIGLHLLMHVYSPGFSFPEHEGWDRRRISESIDWFDRCVEGMNAKFADHLRDELIRQGWCINEVSLIPRDCLFFTTLLDRPRAKDHSGCGMVACGAYQTDEATYKTVHTHDLCDGSCEFVRVPTADLVGLLSQGKVPAVIIADVGSIQVVDSSDYPYIALSHVCEYISIHRADGLGNPNDNALPSCQLRRLRGYTKQLSEAHPWQDMPGGHKSVVAFWMDTLCIPVDPRMKQYRTKAIQLLEKTFHDAAAVLVLDRELEIVNSTTTPFLELGIRILCSGWAKRLWTLQESTLAGGAQSEDKIYFQMYDGPFLHQKLNQNRRRAVLDEFGRPEHLLEEHAMLFQSNLIWSLGGLIPSLHEIRSLGNLDGTRSRFVAIYDAIEGRTTSKAEDVPLCMASILGRDVAPILSARGIQGRFSAFYLVMRDIPEGVLWLEGAEKLAHAPFRWAPISLADPFSRAAYSGWPDTICDEHGLHVQHSGFLLEDAGTLPNHFRLVSPDASVVYGVLQPSSEALCVVTLELGTQLAIITRPLGRSGLPDGFPNAAVVSITPESRSVKPGVSTDTEIRCTVVGYGHFSPVDLDIRPMAQEVIIHGTPIVESQKWCIT
;
A
#
# COMPACT_ATOMS: atom_id res chain seq x y z
N MET A 1 1.26 49.62 5.55
CA MET A 1 0.05 49.19 4.81
C MET A 1 0.31 47.76 4.36
N SER A 2 -0.52 46.82 4.80
CA SER A 2 -0.48 45.38 4.46
C SER A 2 -1.27 45.12 3.15
N PRO A 3 -1.39 43.89 2.58
CA PRO A 3 -1.09 42.54 3.10
C PRO A 3 0.34 42.05 2.76
N LEU A 4 0.98 41.07 3.41
CA LEU A 4 0.57 39.79 4.06
C LEU A 4 0.42 38.61 3.08
N LEU A 5 1.42 37.72 3.05
CA LEU A 5 1.35 36.31 2.66
C LEU A 5 2.40 35.55 3.50
N LEU A 6 2.04 34.40 4.05
CA LEU A 6 2.88 33.56 4.91
C LEU A 6 3.13 32.21 4.24
N SER A 7 4.40 31.83 4.08
CA SER A 7 4.82 30.51 3.61
C SER A 7 5.66 29.82 4.69
N VAL A 8 5.03 28.92 5.46
CA VAL A 8 5.70 28.19 6.55
C VAL A 8 6.31 26.92 6.00
N SER A 9 7.65 26.85 5.98
CA SER A 9 8.39 25.66 5.53
C SER A 9 9.15 25.04 6.70
N TYR A 10 8.72 23.87 7.16
CA TYR A 10 9.46 23.06 8.11
C TYR A 10 9.84 21.71 7.50
N PHE A 11 11.14 21.54 7.20
CA PHE A 11 11.96 20.44 7.70
C PHE A 11 13.43 20.68 7.29
N GLY A 12 14.36 20.33 8.18
CA GLY A 12 15.80 20.30 7.86
C GLY A 12 16.68 21.23 8.70
N LEU A 13 17.32 20.67 9.74
CA LEU A 13 18.70 20.91 10.20
C LEU A 13 18.94 20.07 11.46
N GLY A 14 20.10 19.43 11.60
CA GLY A 14 20.34 18.61 12.80
C GLY A 14 21.52 17.63 12.82
N LEU A 15 22.66 17.90 12.17
CA LEU A 15 23.89 17.13 12.45
C LEU A 15 25.18 17.84 12.03
N LEU A 16 25.96 18.34 13.00
CA LEU A 16 27.38 18.68 12.84
C LEU A 16 28.05 18.87 14.22
N GLY A 17 29.22 18.24 14.42
CA GLY A 17 29.91 18.14 15.71
C GLY A 17 29.57 16.84 16.46
N LEU A 18 30.51 16.13 17.11
CA LEU A 18 31.94 16.38 17.33
C LEU A 18 32.75 15.11 17.13
N LEU A 19 34.06 15.26 16.84
CA LEU A 19 35.03 14.17 16.82
C LEU A 19 36.07 14.35 17.92
N SER A 20 36.69 13.23 18.31
CA SER A 20 37.80 13.08 19.28
C SER A 20 37.49 13.31 20.76
N THR A 21 37.49 12.22 21.53
CA THR A 21 38.68 11.82 22.32
C THR A 21 38.54 10.36 22.75
N VAL A 22 39.66 9.66 22.94
CA VAL A 22 39.71 8.23 23.31
C VAL A 22 40.47 8.07 24.62
N SER A 23 39.91 7.31 25.57
CA SER A 23 40.67 6.87 26.76
C SER A 23 40.13 5.58 27.38
N SER A 24 41.07 4.66 27.66
CA SER A 24 41.09 3.55 28.63
C SER A 24 39.85 2.66 28.88
N ALA A 25 40.08 1.34 28.70
CA ALA A 25 39.21 0.24 29.14
C ALA A 25 39.28 0.02 30.69
N PRO A 26 38.44 -0.86 31.28
CA PRO A 26 38.78 -2.29 31.30
C PRO A 26 37.62 -3.31 31.23
N SER A 27 37.89 -4.48 30.64
CA SER A 27 37.05 -5.69 30.70
C SER A 27 37.19 -6.48 32.01
N PRO A 28 36.17 -7.26 32.42
CA PRO A 28 36.46 -8.51 33.14
C PRO A 28 35.57 -9.74 32.84
N LYS A 29 36.25 -10.85 32.49
CA LYS A 29 36.04 -12.24 32.96
C LYS A 29 34.84 -13.10 32.49
N LYS A 30 35.21 -14.27 31.94
CA LYS A 30 34.45 -15.54 31.94
C LYS A 30 34.42 -16.17 33.34
N TRP A 31 33.43 -17.02 33.64
CA TRP A 31 33.66 -18.34 34.30
C TRP A 31 32.54 -19.35 33.95
N SER A 32 32.79 -20.63 34.25
CA SER A 32 32.18 -21.87 33.70
C SER A 32 30.76 -22.27 34.15
N ASP A 33 30.13 -23.06 33.28
CA ASP A 33 29.52 -24.39 33.48
C ASP A 33 29.34 -24.94 34.92
N ASN A 34 28.26 -25.71 35.11
CA ASN A 34 28.37 -27.09 35.59
C ASN A 34 27.23 -28.00 35.04
N SER A 35 27.40 -29.32 35.02
CA SER A 35 26.55 -30.28 34.27
C SER A 35 26.27 -31.61 35.00
N SER A 36 25.16 -32.29 34.66
CA SER A 36 24.92 -33.75 34.89
C SER A 36 23.52 -34.19 34.39
N THR A 37 23.24 -35.43 33.95
CA THR A 37 24.07 -36.53 33.37
C THR A 37 23.17 -37.63 32.76
N GLY A 38 23.55 -38.19 31.60
CA GLY A 38 23.17 -39.56 31.13
C GLY A 38 21.75 -39.74 30.53
N THR A 39 21.47 -40.80 29.76
CA THR A 39 22.33 -41.86 29.15
C THR A 39 21.58 -42.57 28.02
N TRP A 40 22.28 -43.01 26.96
CA TRP A 40 21.75 -43.95 25.94
C TRP A 40 21.90 -45.42 26.39
N PRO A 41 21.09 -46.35 25.86
CA PRO A 41 21.67 -47.37 24.98
C PRO A 41 20.80 -47.75 23.76
N THR A 42 21.25 -48.76 23.00
CA THR A 42 20.88 -49.06 21.61
C THR A 42 19.94 -50.28 21.41
N ASN A 43 19.54 -50.49 20.14
CA ASN A 43 19.57 -51.77 19.37
C ASN A 43 18.27 -52.51 18.92
N THR A 44 18.16 -52.58 17.57
CA THR A 44 17.87 -53.76 16.69
C THR A 44 16.48 -54.39 16.48
N THR A 45 16.13 -54.45 15.16
CA THR A 45 15.59 -55.58 14.34
C THR A 45 14.07 -55.83 14.08
N PHE A 46 13.79 -56.05 12.78
CA PHE A 46 12.59 -56.59 12.08
C PHE A 46 12.37 -58.11 12.34
N PRO A 47 11.16 -58.71 12.16
CA PRO A 47 10.46 -58.98 10.86
C PRO A 47 8.92 -58.71 10.89
N GLY A 48 8.06 -58.97 9.88
CA GLY A 48 8.20 -59.39 8.46
C GLY A 48 6.94 -60.11 7.91
N TRP A 49 6.52 -59.78 6.66
CA TRP A 49 5.58 -60.45 5.68
C TRP A 49 4.36 -61.32 6.13
N GLY A 50 3.18 -61.19 5.47
CA GLY A 50 2.10 -62.22 5.57
C GLY A 50 0.69 -62.00 4.95
N THR A 51 0.56 -62.10 3.61
CA THR A 51 -0.56 -62.70 2.80
C THR A 51 -2.06 -62.76 3.24
N SER A 52 -2.93 -62.16 2.37
CA SER A 52 -4.12 -62.74 1.67
C SER A 52 -5.51 -63.06 2.30
N SER A 53 -6.53 -62.80 1.43
CA SER A 53 -7.83 -63.50 1.19
C SER A 53 -9.14 -63.22 1.99
N ASP A 54 -10.15 -62.80 1.21
CA ASP A 54 -11.63 -62.99 1.21
C ASP A 54 -12.18 -64.35 1.72
N PRO A 55 -13.53 -64.63 1.87
CA PRO A 55 -14.69 -64.00 1.20
C PRO A 55 -16.05 -63.84 1.98
N SER A 56 -17.00 -63.04 1.44
CA SER A 56 -18.49 -63.28 1.35
C SER A 56 -19.36 -63.63 2.61
N THR A 57 -20.70 -63.62 2.68
CA THR A 57 -21.84 -63.42 1.74
C THR A 57 -23.16 -63.08 2.48
N SER A 58 -24.16 -62.45 1.81
CA SER A 58 -25.64 -62.56 2.03
C SER A 58 -26.32 -62.12 3.36
N GLY A 59 -27.62 -61.74 3.42
CA GLY A 59 -28.59 -61.41 2.35
C GLY A 59 -30.09 -61.53 2.75
N SER A 60 -30.99 -60.79 2.04
CA SER A 60 -32.48 -60.81 2.08
C SER A 60 -33.17 -60.34 3.39
N GLY A 61 -34.45 -59.89 3.43
CA GLY A 61 -35.49 -59.57 2.42
C GLY A 61 -36.75 -59.03 3.16
N ASN A 62 -37.64 -58.13 2.67
CA ASN A 62 -38.36 -57.91 1.39
C ASN A 62 -39.89 -58.21 1.55
N THR A 63 -40.76 -57.74 0.63
CA THR A 63 -42.26 -57.76 0.52
C THR A 63 -42.94 -56.39 0.78
N THR A 64 -43.99 -55.94 0.05
CA THR A 64 -44.75 -56.52 -1.10
C THR A 64 -45.44 -55.44 -1.97
N THR A 65 -45.74 -55.76 -3.24
CA THR A 65 -46.61 -54.99 -4.17
C THR A 65 -47.44 -55.93 -5.08
N PRO A 66 -48.52 -55.44 -5.71
CA PRO A 66 -48.90 -55.79 -7.10
C PRO A 66 -49.23 -54.54 -7.94
N SER A 67 -48.81 -54.34 -9.21
CA SER A 67 -49.03 -55.10 -10.47
C SER A 67 -50.50 -55.03 -10.98
N SER A 68 -50.80 -54.96 -12.29
CA SER A 68 -50.12 -55.33 -13.56
C SER A 68 -50.43 -54.35 -14.71
N GLY A 69 -49.79 -54.33 -15.90
CA GLY A 69 -48.68 -55.11 -16.48
C GLY A 69 -48.86 -55.32 -18.01
N ASN A 70 -47.77 -55.43 -18.79
CA ASN A 70 -47.81 -55.90 -20.20
C ASN A 70 -46.47 -56.54 -20.66
N SER A 71 -46.43 -57.16 -21.84
CA SER A 71 -45.47 -58.21 -22.24
C SER A 71 -44.14 -57.77 -22.91
N THR A 72 -43.19 -58.72 -22.95
CA THR A 72 -41.78 -58.57 -23.38
C THR A 72 -41.47 -59.06 -24.80
N SER A 73 -40.39 -58.52 -25.38
CA SER A 73 -39.50 -59.21 -26.32
C SER A 73 -38.07 -58.65 -26.19
N SER A 74 -37.04 -59.46 -26.41
CA SER A 74 -35.63 -59.13 -26.11
C SER A 74 -34.73 -59.24 -27.33
N GLY A 75 -33.71 -58.38 -27.44
CA GLY A 75 -32.64 -58.46 -28.43
C GLY A 75 -31.79 -57.19 -28.52
N ASP A 76 -30.49 -57.33 -28.25
CA ASP A 76 -29.36 -56.41 -28.46
C ASP A 76 -29.42 -54.99 -27.84
N GLY A 77 -28.24 -54.52 -27.40
CA GLY A 77 -28.10 -53.31 -26.59
C GLY A 77 -27.39 -52.16 -27.31
N LEU A 78 -27.98 -50.97 -27.23
CA LEU A 78 -27.31 -49.68 -27.41
C LEU A 78 -27.59 -48.82 -26.17
N GLY A 79 -26.54 -48.27 -25.57
CA GLY A 79 -26.69 -47.32 -24.46
C GLY A 79 -27.36 -46.04 -24.94
N THR A 80 -28.32 -45.54 -24.17
CA THR A 80 -29.07 -44.31 -24.51
C THR A 80 -28.14 -43.09 -24.49
N HIS A 81 -28.14 -42.32 -25.58
CA HIS A 81 -27.33 -41.11 -25.73
C HIS A 81 -27.74 -39.99 -24.75
N PRO A 82 -26.81 -39.07 -24.41
CA PRO A 82 -27.14 -37.78 -23.83
C PRO A 82 -28.06 -36.94 -24.75
N SER A 83 -28.61 -35.85 -24.20
CA SER A 83 -29.32 -34.81 -24.96
C SER A 83 -28.43 -34.15 -26.02
N GLU A 84 -29.04 -33.61 -27.08
CA GLU A 84 -28.32 -32.87 -28.13
C GLU A 84 -27.49 -31.72 -27.54
N TYR A 85 -26.18 -31.75 -27.82
CA TYR A 85 -25.24 -30.69 -27.49
C TYR A 85 -25.69 -29.38 -28.17
N GLY A 86 -25.84 -28.31 -27.37
CA GLY A 86 -26.24 -26.99 -27.85
C GLY A 86 -27.64 -26.52 -27.44
N SER A 87 -28.38 -27.28 -26.63
CA SER A 87 -29.71 -26.90 -26.11
C SER A 87 -29.70 -26.07 -24.80
N THR A 88 -28.53 -25.86 -24.19
CA THR A 88 -28.33 -25.10 -22.95
C THR A 88 -27.73 -23.71 -23.16
N PRO A 89 -27.77 -22.84 -22.14
CA PRO A 89 -26.82 -21.72 -21.98
C PRO A 89 -25.37 -22.14 -22.21
N ALA A 90 -24.55 -21.20 -22.69
CA ALA A 90 -23.14 -21.43 -22.98
C ALA A 90 -22.25 -20.52 -22.11
N PHE A 91 -21.68 -21.10 -21.06
CA PHE A 91 -20.54 -20.55 -20.30
C PHE A 91 -19.29 -21.35 -20.65
N VAL A 92 -18.21 -20.66 -21.03
CA VAL A 92 -17.02 -21.26 -21.66
C VAL A 92 -15.75 -20.78 -20.97
N VAL A 93 -14.85 -21.70 -20.63
CA VAL A 93 -13.58 -21.41 -19.95
C VAL A 93 -12.44 -22.13 -20.66
N TYR A 94 -11.42 -21.37 -21.07
CA TYR A 94 -10.19 -21.91 -21.63
C TYR A 94 -9.22 -22.17 -20.47
N THR A 95 -8.45 -23.24 -20.59
CA THR A 95 -7.46 -23.66 -19.61
C THR A 95 -6.12 -23.85 -20.32
N ASP A 96 -5.19 -22.94 -20.03
CA ASP A 96 -3.80 -22.90 -20.53
C ASP A 96 -2.82 -23.55 -19.53
N LYS A 97 -3.14 -23.47 -18.23
CA LYS A 97 -2.20 -23.75 -17.15
C LYS A 97 -2.65 -24.87 -16.23
N ASN A 98 -1.82 -25.90 -16.13
CA ASN A 98 -2.00 -27.01 -15.19
C ASN A 98 -2.15 -26.50 -13.74
N THR A 99 -3.32 -26.77 -13.14
CA THR A 99 -3.70 -26.28 -11.81
C THR A 99 -3.09 -27.05 -10.63
N GLY A 100 -2.33 -28.13 -10.86
CA GLY A 100 -1.64 -28.84 -9.77
C GLY A 100 -1.06 -30.20 -10.17
N GLY A 101 -1.39 -31.22 -9.38
CA GLY A 101 -1.07 -32.62 -9.69
C GLY A 101 -2.05 -33.28 -10.68
N ASP A 102 -3.18 -32.63 -10.94
CA ASP A 102 -4.29 -33.13 -11.75
C ASP A 102 -4.53 -32.18 -12.94
N VAL A 103 -4.79 -32.78 -14.12
CA VAL A 103 -4.86 -32.09 -15.42
C VAL A 103 -6.02 -31.10 -15.52
N LEU A 104 -7.14 -31.35 -14.84
CA LEU A 104 -8.25 -30.43 -14.70
C LEU A 104 -8.67 -30.39 -13.22
N PRO A 105 -9.24 -29.26 -12.73
CA PRO A 105 -9.81 -29.21 -11.39
C PRO A 105 -10.99 -30.19 -11.25
N PRO A 106 -11.39 -30.57 -10.02
CA PRO A 106 -12.59 -31.36 -9.79
C PRO A 106 -13.83 -30.66 -10.39
N ALA A 107 -14.73 -31.41 -11.04
CA ALA A 107 -15.90 -30.84 -11.72
C ALA A 107 -16.80 -29.96 -10.81
N SER A 108 -16.81 -30.22 -9.50
CA SER A 108 -17.51 -29.39 -8.50
C SER A 108 -16.92 -27.99 -8.29
N GLN A 109 -15.70 -27.70 -8.75
CA GLN A 109 -15.11 -26.36 -8.78
C GLN A 109 -15.46 -25.59 -10.07
N MET A 110 -16.08 -26.27 -11.03
CA MET A 110 -16.51 -25.72 -12.33
C MET A 110 -18.02 -25.46 -12.37
N GLU A 111 -18.69 -25.43 -11.21
CA GLU A 111 -20.12 -25.13 -11.08
C GLU A 111 -20.45 -23.78 -11.74
N GLY A 112 -21.40 -23.79 -12.69
CA GLY A 112 -21.78 -22.63 -13.50
C GLY A 112 -21.20 -22.62 -14.92
N TYR A 113 -20.13 -23.37 -15.20
CA TYR A 113 -19.62 -23.54 -16.57
C TYR A 113 -20.32 -24.71 -17.28
N SER A 114 -20.38 -24.62 -18.62
CA SER A 114 -20.96 -25.66 -19.49
C SER A 114 -19.95 -26.29 -20.45
N VAL A 115 -18.85 -25.59 -20.74
CA VAL A 115 -17.78 -26.04 -21.63
C VAL A 115 -16.43 -25.64 -21.05
N VAL A 116 -15.49 -26.58 -21.02
CA VAL A 116 -14.06 -26.33 -20.78
C VAL A 116 -13.29 -26.56 -22.08
N VAL A 117 -12.40 -25.63 -22.42
CA VAL A 117 -11.58 -25.65 -23.62
C VAL A 117 -10.11 -25.85 -23.24
N LEU A 118 -9.52 -26.95 -23.70
CA LEU A 118 -8.10 -27.26 -23.51
C LEU A 118 -7.28 -26.46 -24.53
N SER A 119 -6.45 -25.52 -24.06
CA SER A 119 -5.44 -24.83 -24.86
C SER A 119 -4.17 -25.69 -24.95
N PHE A 120 -3.50 -25.90 -26.09
CA PHE A 120 -3.91 -25.64 -27.48
C PHE A 120 -3.55 -26.85 -28.36
N LEU A 121 -4.21 -27.00 -29.51
CA LEU A 121 -3.87 -27.96 -30.57
C LEU A 121 -3.31 -27.19 -31.77
N LEU A 122 -1.99 -27.15 -31.87
CA LEU A 122 -1.25 -26.48 -32.93
C LEU A 122 -1.08 -27.42 -34.14
N ILE A 123 -0.69 -26.84 -35.29
CA ILE A 123 -0.26 -27.57 -36.50
C ILE A 123 0.93 -28.50 -36.18
N SER A 124 1.77 -28.10 -35.21
CA SER A 124 2.93 -28.87 -34.75
C SER A 124 2.59 -30.01 -33.79
N GLY A 125 1.39 -30.01 -33.19
CA GLY A 125 0.94 -30.98 -32.18
C GLY A 125 0.17 -30.34 -31.03
N PRO A 126 -0.28 -31.13 -30.04
CA PRO A 126 -0.86 -30.58 -28.82
C PRO A 126 0.22 -29.88 -27.98
N ALA A 127 -0.16 -28.76 -27.38
CA ALA A 127 0.63 -27.97 -26.46
C ALA A 127 -0.08 -27.84 -25.11
N ASP A 128 0.65 -27.40 -24.10
CA ASP A 128 0.14 -26.89 -22.82
C ASP A 128 -0.88 -27.83 -22.15
N GLN A 129 -2.12 -27.39 -21.94
CA GLN A 129 -3.16 -28.17 -21.28
C GLN A 129 -3.70 -29.33 -22.14
N ALA A 130 -3.65 -29.19 -23.47
CA ALA A 130 -3.98 -30.27 -24.42
C ALA A 130 -2.88 -31.35 -24.47
N GLU A 131 -1.60 -30.99 -24.30
CA GLU A 131 -0.51 -31.97 -24.12
C GLU A 131 -0.69 -32.71 -22.78
N ALA A 132 -0.98 -31.98 -21.70
CA ALA A 132 -1.24 -32.56 -20.38
C ALA A 132 -2.45 -33.53 -20.40
N TRP A 133 -3.51 -33.21 -21.15
CA TRP A 133 -4.61 -34.16 -21.38
C TRP A 133 -4.17 -35.37 -22.21
N ALA A 134 -3.43 -35.17 -23.30
CA ALA A 134 -2.95 -36.26 -24.14
C ALA A 134 -2.14 -37.31 -23.37
N ALA A 135 -1.32 -36.87 -22.39
CA ALA A 135 -0.50 -37.71 -21.54
C ALA A 135 -1.26 -38.64 -20.56
N LEU A 136 -2.56 -38.40 -20.32
CA LEU A 136 -3.39 -39.25 -19.47
C LEU A 136 -3.67 -40.62 -20.10
N GLY A 137 -3.76 -41.66 -19.27
CA GLY A 137 -4.25 -42.97 -19.71
C GLY A 137 -5.76 -42.97 -19.98
N ASP A 138 -6.24 -43.83 -20.88
CA ASP A 138 -7.64 -43.86 -21.32
C ASP A 138 -8.66 -43.98 -20.20
N SER A 139 -8.33 -44.72 -19.12
CA SER A 139 -9.19 -44.85 -17.94
C SER A 139 -9.26 -43.57 -17.11
N GLN A 140 -8.23 -42.72 -17.14
CA GLN A 140 -8.24 -41.41 -16.48
C GLN A 140 -9.02 -40.40 -17.32
N LYS A 141 -8.80 -40.36 -18.65
CA LYS A 141 -9.59 -39.57 -19.60
C LYS A 141 -11.08 -39.88 -19.46
N ALA A 142 -11.45 -41.17 -19.46
CA ALA A 142 -12.82 -41.62 -19.28
C ALA A 142 -13.40 -41.29 -17.89
N ALA A 143 -12.60 -41.37 -16.81
CA ALA A 143 -13.06 -41.01 -15.47
C ALA A 143 -13.38 -39.51 -15.36
N ILE A 144 -12.43 -38.64 -15.71
CA ILE A 144 -12.62 -37.18 -15.68
C ILE A 144 -13.78 -36.79 -16.61
N LYS A 145 -13.86 -37.40 -17.80
CA LYS A 145 -14.95 -37.15 -18.74
C LYS A 145 -16.33 -37.55 -18.18
N ASN A 146 -16.42 -38.65 -17.44
CA ASN A 146 -17.67 -39.08 -16.79
C ASN A 146 -18.07 -38.13 -15.65
N ASP A 147 -17.11 -37.65 -14.85
CA ASP A 147 -17.39 -36.69 -13.78
C ASP A 147 -17.84 -35.33 -14.34
N TYR A 148 -17.18 -34.84 -15.39
CA TYR A 148 -17.53 -33.59 -16.08
C TYR A 148 -18.87 -33.67 -16.81
N ASN A 149 -19.12 -34.71 -17.61
CA ASN A 149 -20.43 -34.90 -18.25
C ASN A 149 -21.54 -35.19 -17.21
N GLY A 150 -21.21 -35.81 -16.07
CA GLY A 150 -22.12 -35.96 -14.93
C GLY A 150 -22.51 -34.64 -14.27
N ALA A 151 -21.68 -33.60 -14.40
CA ALA A 151 -21.98 -32.21 -14.04
C ALA A 151 -22.61 -31.40 -15.20
N ASN A 152 -22.86 -32.01 -16.37
CA ASN A 152 -23.28 -31.38 -17.63
C ASN A 152 -22.24 -30.42 -18.25
N ILE A 153 -20.94 -30.68 -18.03
CA ILE A 153 -19.84 -29.89 -18.56
C ILE A 153 -19.14 -30.67 -19.69
N SER A 154 -19.03 -30.07 -20.87
CA SER A 154 -18.33 -30.65 -22.04
C SER A 154 -16.84 -30.32 -22.02
N ILE A 155 -15.97 -31.24 -22.47
CA ILE A 155 -14.53 -30.97 -22.60
C ILE A 155 -14.13 -30.95 -24.08
N VAL A 156 -13.68 -29.80 -24.57
CA VAL A 156 -13.25 -29.57 -25.98
C VAL A 156 -11.79 -29.09 -26.02
N VAL A 157 -11.19 -28.97 -27.21
CA VAL A 157 -9.83 -28.45 -27.40
C VAL A 157 -9.86 -27.20 -28.29
N SER A 158 -9.04 -26.18 -28.00
CA SER A 158 -8.84 -25.04 -28.90
C SER A 158 -7.79 -25.38 -29.95
N ALA A 159 -8.09 -25.15 -31.24
CA ALA A 159 -7.14 -25.23 -32.33
C ALA A 159 -6.50 -23.86 -32.61
N PHE A 160 -5.18 -23.86 -32.86
CA PHE A 160 -4.34 -22.69 -33.12
C PHE A 160 -4.13 -21.80 -31.87
N GLY A 161 -4.66 -20.58 -31.82
CA GLY A 161 -4.25 -19.52 -30.89
C GLY A 161 -3.06 -18.70 -31.39
N SER A 162 -2.63 -17.73 -30.57
CA SER A 162 -1.75 -16.60 -30.89
C SER A 162 -0.40 -16.90 -31.58
N THR A 163 0.07 -18.15 -31.57
CA THR A 163 1.38 -18.55 -32.12
C THR A 163 1.31 -19.26 -33.48
N ASP A 164 0.12 -19.62 -33.98
CA ASP A 164 -0.05 -20.44 -35.19
C ASP A 164 -0.77 -19.66 -36.30
N ALA A 165 -0.13 -19.57 -37.48
CA ALA A 165 -0.62 -18.79 -38.62
C ALA A 165 -0.87 -19.70 -39.86
N PRO A 166 -1.91 -20.55 -39.85
CA PRO A 166 -2.11 -21.62 -40.84
C PRO A 166 -2.17 -21.15 -42.30
N THR A 167 -2.81 -20.02 -42.59
CA THR A 167 -2.98 -19.55 -43.98
C THR A 167 -1.71 -18.87 -44.49
N THR A 168 -1.08 -18.04 -43.67
CA THR A 168 0.19 -17.34 -43.95
C THR A 168 1.37 -18.31 -44.08
N THR A 169 1.37 -19.41 -43.32
CA THR A 169 2.38 -20.49 -43.44
C THR A 169 2.10 -21.46 -44.58
N GLY A 170 0.90 -21.42 -45.19
CA GLY A 170 0.52 -22.28 -46.31
C GLY A 170 0.15 -23.72 -45.94
N ALA A 171 -0.36 -23.94 -44.72
CA ALA A 171 -0.90 -25.24 -44.30
C ALA A 171 -2.14 -25.62 -45.12
N ASP A 172 -2.30 -26.91 -45.46
CA ASP A 172 -3.48 -27.38 -46.19
C ASP A 172 -4.69 -27.52 -45.24
N PRO A 173 -5.84 -26.89 -45.54
CA PRO A 173 -7.00 -26.88 -44.64
C PRO A 173 -7.66 -28.26 -44.51
N VAL A 174 -7.52 -29.15 -45.50
CA VAL A 174 -8.12 -30.50 -45.49
C VAL A 174 -7.27 -31.44 -44.66
N ASP A 175 -5.95 -31.45 -44.85
CA ASP A 175 -5.03 -32.30 -44.07
C ASP A 175 -4.96 -31.85 -42.60
N THR A 176 -4.97 -30.53 -42.34
CA THR A 176 -4.97 -29.99 -40.96
C THR A 176 -6.27 -30.34 -40.24
N ALA A 177 -7.44 -30.13 -40.88
CA ALA A 177 -8.73 -30.51 -40.30
C ALA A 177 -8.83 -32.03 -40.05
N ASN A 178 -8.40 -32.86 -41.00
CA ASN A 178 -8.41 -34.32 -40.82
C ASN A 178 -7.53 -34.77 -39.64
N THR A 179 -6.37 -34.13 -39.46
CA THR A 179 -5.43 -34.42 -38.36
C THR A 179 -6.03 -34.01 -37.01
N MET A 180 -6.52 -32.76 -36.89
CA MET A 180 -7.08 -32.25 -35.64
C MET A 180 -8.35 -32.98 -35.23
N ALA A 181 -9.27 -33.23 -36.17
CA ALA A 181 -10.47 -34.01 -35.89
C ALA A 181 -10.18 -35.46 -35.52
N GLN A 182 -9.10 -36.08 -36.03
CA GLN A 182 -8.68 -37.40 -35.57
C GLN A 182 -8.14 -37.33 -34.13
N TRP A 183 -7.32 -36.33 -33.79
CA TRP A 183 -6.78 -36.13 -32.44
C TRP A 183 -7.89 -35.95 -31.39
N VAL A 184 -8.98 -35.23 -31.72
CA VAL A 184 -10.18 -35.06 -30.88
C VAL A 184 -10.85 -36.41 -30.57
N LEU A 185 -11.00 -37.28 -31.58
CA LEU A 185 -11.56 -38.62 -31.42
C LEU A 185 -10.65 -39.52 -30.58
N ASP A 186 -9.35 -39.52 -30.87
CA ASP A 186 -8.35 -40.36 -30.21
C ASP A 186 -8.14 -39.96 -28.74
N ASN A 187 -8.35 -38.68 -28.39
CA ASN A 187 -8.29 -38.18 -27.01
C ASN A 187 -9.65 -38.12 -26.30
N GLN A 188 -10.67 -38.74 -26.88
CA GLN A 188 -12.00 -38.94 -26.29
C GLN A 188 -12.77 -37.64 -25.97
N LEU A 189 -12.49 -36.51 -26.64
CA LEU A 189 -13.10 -35.22 -26.33
C LEU A 189 -14.54 -35.07 -26.86
N ASP A 190 -15.23 -34.01 -26.44
CA ASP A 190 -16.62 -33.67 -26.82
C ASP A 190 -16.71 -32.71 -28.02
N GLY A 191 -15.59 -32.18 -28.50
CA GLY A 191 -15.57 -31.22 -29.61
C GLY A 191 -14.26 -30.47 -29.78
N ILE A 192 -14.32 -29.42 -30.61
CA ILE A 192 -13.20 -28.55 -30.97
C ILE A 192 -13.67 -27.09 -31.06
N ASP A 193 -12.84 -26.16 -30.60
CA ASP A 193 -12.95 -24.73 -30.88
C ASP A 193 -11.87 -24.31 -31.88
N VAL A 194 -12.13 -23.28 -32.68
CA VAL A 194 -11.23 -22.80 -33.74
C VAL A 194 -10.83 -21.36 -33.44
N ASP A 195 -9.69 -21.20 -32.78
CA ASP A 195 -9.13 -19.93 -32.32
C ASP A 195 -8.09 -19.42 -33.33
N TYR A 196 -8.59 -19.09 -34.53
CA TYR A 196 -7.78 -18.71 -35.68
C TYR A 196 -7.21 -17.29 -35.49
N GLU A 197 -5.93 -17.16 -35.13
CA GLU A 197 -5.26 -15.85 -34.95
C GLU A 197 -4.27 -15.49 -36.08
N ASP A 198 -4.51 -15.97 -37.32
CA ASP A 198 -3.76 -15.53 -38.50
C ASP A 198 -4.20 -14.13 -38.95
N LEU A 199 -3.86 -13.13 -38.13
CA LEU A 199 -4.09 -11.72 -38.39
C LEU A 199 -3.43 -11.28 -39.70
N SER A 200 -2.33 -11.90 -40.13
CA SER A 200 -1.66 -11.54 -41.38
C SER A 200 -2.52 -11.90 -42.60
N ALA A 201 -3.06 -13.12 -42.67
CA ALA A 201 -3.92 -13.54 -43.77
C ALA A 201 -5.29 -12.81 -43.74
N MET A 202 -5.92 -12.67 -42.57
CA MET A 202 -7.22 -11.99 -42.50
C MET A 202 -7.11 -10.48 -42.80
N ASN A 203 -6.02 -9.83 -42.38
CA ASN A 203 -5.77 -8.42 -42.71
C ASN A 203 -5.19 -8.21 -44.12
N ALA A 204 -4.75 -9.26 -44.82
CA ALA A 204 -4.40 -9.20 -46.25
C ALA A 204 -5.65 -9.00 -47.14
N ARG A 205 -6.85 -9.27 -46.62
CA ARG A 205 -8.14 -8.78 -47.16
C ARG A 205 -8.49 -9.28 -48.57
N ASP A 206 -7.92 -10.40 -48.98
CA ASP A 206 -7.98 -10.94 -50.35
C ASP A 206 -8.92 -12.16 -50.54
N GLY A 207 -9.51 -12.68 -49.46
CA GLY A 207 -10.40 -13.84 -49.46
C GLY A 207 -9.72 -15.18 -49.16
N SER A 208 -8.39 -15.20 -48.96
CA SER A 208 -7.62 -16.42 -48.70
C SER A 208 -7.96 -17.04 -47.35
N ALA A 209 -7.95 -16.25 -46.28
CA ALA A 209 -8.29 -16.67 -44.92
C ALA A 209 -9.72 -17.23 -44.82
N GLU A 210 -10.70 -16.54 -45.43
CA GLU A 210 -12.09 -16.99 -45.44
C GLU A 210 -12.28 -18.30 -46.21
N GLN A 211 -11.57 -18.47 -47.33
CA GLN A 211 -11.63 -19.72 -48.10
C GLN A 211 -10.92 -20.87 -47.38
N TRP A 212 -9.83 -20.60 -46.67
CA TRP A 212 -9.13 -21.57 -45.84
C TRP A 212 -10.04 -22.06 -44.70
N LEU A 213 -10.58 -21.12 -43.90
CA LEU A 213 -11.47 -21.40 -42.78
C LEU A 213 -12.72 -22.18 -43.19
N VAL A 214 -13.39 -21.80 -44.29
CA VAL A 214 -14.57 -22.53 -44.79
C VAL A 214 -14.22 -23.97 -45.16
N THR A 215 -13.07 -24.19 -45.81
CA THR A 215 -12.63 -25.54 -46.20
C THR A 215 -12.27 -26.39 -44.98
N PHE A 216 -11.61 -25.78 -43.99
CA PHE A 216 -11.24 -26.41 -42.72
C PHE A 216 -12.49 -26.80 -41.90
N THR A 217 -13.43 -25.87 -41.68
CA THR A 217 -14.69 -26.12 -40.95
C THR A 217 -15.56 -27.19 -41.62
N GLN A 218 -15.66 -27.17 -42.96
CA GLN A 218 -16.40 -28.19 -43.72
C GLN A 218 -15.75 -29.58 -43.53
N THR A 219 -14.43 -29.67 -43.60
CA THR A 219 -13.69 -30.92 -43.42
C THR A 219 -13.76 -31.45 -41.98
N LEU A 220 -13.68 -30.58 -40.96
CA LEU A 220 -13.85 -30.98 -39.56
C LEU A 220 -15.18 -31.72 -39.33
N ARG A 221 -16.28 -31.27 -39.95
CA ARG A 221 -17.60 -31.90 -39.80
C ARG A 221 -17.75 -33.26 -40.48
N GLU A 222 -16.85 -33.66 -41.38
CA GLU A 222 -16.86 -35.03 -41.93
C GLU A 222 -16.48 -36.08 -40.85
N LYS A 223 -15.63 -35.68 -39.88
CA LYS A 223 -15.21 -36.51 -38.74
C LYS A 223 -15.95 -36.19 -37.43
N LEU A 224 -16.33 -34.94 -37.21
CA LEU A 224 -16.98 -34.42 -35.99
C LEU A 224 -18.42 -33.94 -36.28
N PRO A 225 -19.37 -34.85 -36.59
CA PRO A 225 -20.72 -34.48 -37.04
C PRO A 225 -21.49 -33.63 -36.01
N LYS A 226 -22.25 -32.65 -36.52
CA LYS A 226 -23.07 -31.71 -35.74
C LYS A 226 -24.10 -32.45 -34.87
N GLY A 227 -24.34 -31.92 -33.66
CA GLY A 227 -25.23 -32.53 -32.65
C GLY A 227 -24.59 -33.70 -31.86
N ARG A 228 -23.48 -34.28 -32.34
CA ARG A 228 -22.68 -35.27 -31.61
C ARG A 228 -21.39 -34.68 -31.03
N TYR A 229 -20.78 -33.74 -31.73
CA TYR A 229 -19.58 -33.02 -31.28
C TYR A 229 -19.82 -31.52 -31.39
N LEU A 230 -19.33 -30.76 -30.41
CA LEU A 230 -19.28 -29.29 -30.48
C LEU A 230 -18.22 -28.86 -31.52
N LEU A 231 -18.57 -27.87 -32.35
CA LEU A 231 -17.63 -27.13 -33.19
C LEU A 231 -17.93 -25.64 -33.05
N THR A 232 -17.06 -24.93 -32.35
CA THR A 232 -17.13 -23.49 -32.12
C THR A 232 -15.93 -22.78 -32.75
N HIS A 233 -15.98 -21.45 -32.84
CA HIS A 233 -14.89 -20.62 -33.35
C HIS A 233 -14.72 -19.40 -32.43
N ALA A 234 -13.51 -18.91 -32.22
CA ALA A 234 -13.23 -17.74 -31.37
C ALA A 234 -12.71 -16.51 -32.15
N PRO A 235 -13.49 -15.94 -33.10
CA PRO A 235 -13.04 -14.79 -33.88
C PRO A 235 -12.96 -13.51 -33.04
N VAL A 236 -11.97 -12.66 -33.31
CA VAL A 236 -11.98 -11.27 -32.81
C VAL A 236 -13.16 -10.49 -33.38
N ALA A 237 -13.86 -9.75 -32.53
CA ALA A 237 -15.09 -9.03 -32.88
C ALA A 237 -15.03 -8.17 -34.16
N PRO A 238 -13.92 -7.48 -34.51
CA PRO A 238 -13.84 -6.73 -35.76
C PRO A 238 -14.04 -7.57 -37.03
N TRP A 239 -13.68 -8.85 -37.05
CA TRP A 239 -13.85 -9.69 -38.25
C TRP A 239 -15.30 -10.07 -38.54
N LEU A 240 -16.20 -9.84 -37.58
CA LEU A 240 -17.65 -9.97 -37.74
C LEU A 240 -18.32 -8.62 -38.10
N SER A 241 -17.57 -7.53 -38.26
CA SER A 241 -18.14 -6.23 -38.66
C SER A 241 -18.44 -6.15 -40.17
N PRO A 242 -19.62 -5.63 -40.57
CA PRO A 242 -19.99 -5.44 -41.97
C PRO A 242 -19.18 -4.32 -42.66
N VAL A 243 -18.39 -3.55 -41.92
CA VAL A 243 -17.49 -2.52 -42.47
C VAL A 243 -16.01 -2.89 -42.36
N PHE A 244 -15.67 -4.10 -41.88
CA PHE A 244 -14.27 -4.52 -41.75
C PHE A 244 -13.57 -4.63 -43.11
N ASN A 245 -14.13 -5.36 -44.09
CA ASN A 245 -13.50 -5.52 -45.41
C ASN A 245 -14.48 -5.82 -46.57
N THR A 246 -14.00 -5.56 -47.79
CA THR A 246 -14.63 -5.90 -49.08
C THR A 246 -14.89 -7.39 -49.32
N THR A 247 -14.15 -8.31 -48.67
CA THR A 247 -14.34 -9.77 -48.79
C THR A 247 -15.24 -10.37 -47.70
N GLY A 248 -15.62 -9.59 -46.69
CA GLY A 248 -16.56 -9.98 -45.62
C GLY A 248 -15.98 -10.76 -44.44
N ALA A 249 -14.72 -11.21 -44.45
CA ALA A 249 -14.05 -11.83 -43.30
C ALA A 249 -14.92 -12.94 -42.63
N TYR A 250 -15.14 -12.90 -41.32
CA TYR A 250 -15.91 -13.95 -40.63
C TYR A 250 -17.41 -13.94 -40.96
N LEU A 251 -17.97 -12.84 -41.49
CA LEU A 251 -19.33 -12.85 -42.06
C LEU A 251 -19.40 -13.73 -43.32
N THR A 252 -18.34 -13.75 -44.13
CA THR A 252 -18.23 -14.67 -45.29
C THR A 252 -18.00 -16.11 -44.85
N VAL A 253 -17.39 -16.34 -43.67
CA VAL A 253 -17.28 -17.67 -43.06
C VAL A 253 -18.66 -18.14 -42.56
N ASP A 254 -19.42 -17.31 -41.85
CA ASP A 254 -20.79 -17.65 -41.41
C ASP A 254 -21.73 -17.91 -42.61
N GLN A 255 -21.67 -17.09 -43.66
CA GLN A 255 -22.47 -17.28 -44.89
C GLN A 255 -22.15 -18.58 -45.66
N LYS A 256 -20.95 -19.17 -45.52
CA LYS A 256 -20.50 -20.36 -46.26
C LYS A 256 -20.41 -21.64 -45.42
N ALA A 257 -20.20 -21.50 -44.10
CA ALA A 257 -19.96 -22.60 -43.16
C ALA A 257 -20.61 -22.36 -41.78
N GLY A 258 -21.30 -21.24 -41.56
CA GLY A 258 -21.94 -20.91 -40.29
C GLY A 258 -22.97 -21.93 -39.83
N ASP A 259 -23.72 -22.56 -40.74
CA ASP A 259 -24.64 -23.66 -40.42
C ASP A 259 -23.93 -24.89 -39.84
N LEU A 260 -22.61 -25.02 -40.03
CA LEU A 260 -21.78 -26.07 -39.45
C LEU A 260 -21.20 -25.70 -38.08
N ILE A 261 -21.21 -24.42 -37.71
CA ILE A 261 -20.67 -23.89 -36.45
C ILE A 261 -21.82 -23.77 -35.43
N ASP A 262 -21.58 -24.21 -34.19
CA ASP A 262 -22.61 -24.25 -33.14
C ASP A 262 -22.81 -22.87 -32.48
N TRP A 263 -21.72 -22.14 -32.22
CA TRP A 263 -21.69 -20.71 -31.87
C TRP A 263 -20.27 -20.14 -32.01
N TYR A 264 -20.15 -18.82 -31.86
CA TYR A 264 -18.90 -18.06 -31.87
C TYR A 264 -18.55 -17.55 -30.47
N ASN A 265 -17.37 -17.89 -29.97
CA ASN A 265 -16.76 -17.37 -28.75
C ASN A 265 -16.09 -16.01 -29.06
N VAL A 266 -16.89 -15.00 -29.39
CA VAL A 266 -16.40 -13.76 -30.02
C VAL A 266 -15.52 -12.95 -29.07
N GLN A 267 -14.25 -12.74 -29.41
CA GLN A 267 -13.32 -12.00 -28.56
C GLN A 267 -13.64 -10.49 -28.59
N PHE A 268 -14.14 -9.96 -27.46
CA PHE A 268 -14.34 -8.52 -27.22
C PHE A 268 -13.23 -7.95 -26.31
N TYR A 269 -11.99 -8.37 -26.57
CA TYR A 269 -10.76 -8.01 -25.87
C TYR A 269 -9.56 -7.99 -26.84
N ASN A 270 -8.53 -7.20 -26.54
CA ASN A 270 -7.37 -6.86 -27.41
C ASN A 270 -7.65 -5.93 -28.61
N GLN A 271 -8.80 -5.25 -28.68
CA GLN A 271 -9.09 -4.29 -29.75
C GLN A 271 -8.79 -2.82 -29.40
N GLY A 272 -8.38 -2.50 -28.17
CA GLY A 272 -8.05 -1.15 -27.72
C GLY A 272 -8.71 -0.79 -26.39
N ALA A 273 -8.08 0.12 -25.62
CA ALA A 273 -8.38 0.35 -24.21
C ALA A 273 -9.84 0.72 -23.87
N ASN A 274 -10.56 1.37 -24.80
CA ASN A 274 -11.93 1.83 -24.62
C ASN A 274 -12.96 1.07 -25.48
N ILE A 275 -12.55 0.01 -26.18
CA ILE A 275 -13.41 -0.74 -27.10
C ILE A 275 -14.11 -1.88 -26.34
N TYR A 276 -15.43 -1.98 -26.47
CA TYR A 276 -16.30 -2.92 -25.76
C TYR A 276 -16.22 -2.88 -24.21
N THR A 277 -15.71 -1.81 -23.61
CA THR A 277 -15.58 -1.65 -22.14
C THR A 277 -16.80 -1.01 -21.47
N THR A 278 -17.86 -0.72 -22.22
CA THR A 278 -19.15 -0.24 -21.69
C THR A 278 -20.30 -1.08 -22.24
N CYS A 279 -21.47 -1.07 -21.59
CA CYS A 279 -22.63 -1.78 -22.11
C CYS A 279 -23.07 -1.28 -23.50
N ASP A 280 -22.94 0.02 -23.79
CA ASP A 280 -23.34 0.57 -25.09
C ASP A 280 -22.35 0.17 -26.20
N SER A 281 -21.04 0.23 -25.91
CA SER A 281 -20.00 -0.19 -26.87
C SER A 281 -19.87 -1.72 -27.04
N LEU A 282 -20.30 -2.52 -26.06
CA LEU A 282 -20.38 -3.98 -26.17
C LEU A 282 -21.67 -4.44 -26.89
N LEU A 283 -22.83 -3.88 -26.52
CA LEU A 283 -24.13 -4.33 -27.02
C LEU A 283 -24.59 -3.65 -28.30
N ASN A 284 -24.48 -2.32 -28.40
CA ASN A 284 -25.31 -1.52 -29.32
C ASN A 284 -24.56 -0.82 -30.46
N THR A 285 -23.39 -0.25 -30.17
CA THR A 285 -22.59 0.54 -31.12
C THR A 285 -21.13 0.56 -30.69
N SER A 286 -20.27 -0.26 -31.30
CA SER A 286 -18.85 -0.34 -30.93
C SER A 286 -18.12 0.99 -31.10
N GLY A 287 -18.46 1.73 -32.16
CA GLY A 287 -17.86 3.01 -32.50
C GLY A 287 -16.34 2.93 -32.66
N GLY A 288 -15.66 4.03 -32.35
CA GLY A 288 -14.19 4.10 -32.31
C GLY A 288 -13.52 3.62 -33.60
N ASP A 289 -12.42 2.88 -33.43
CA ASP A 289 -11.58 2.36 -34.52
C ASP A 289 -12.16 1.10 -35.19
N TRP A 290 -13.18 0.46 -34.57
CA TRP A 290 -13.81 -0.78 -35.05
C TRP A 290 -15.34 -0.63 -35.13
N PRO A 291 -15.90 0.26 -35.95
CA PRO A 291 -17.35 0.39 -36.09
C PRO A 291 -18.00 -0.91 -36.61
N GLY A 292 -19.28 -1.14 -36.30
CA GLY A 292 -20.04 -2.29 -36.78
C GLY A 292 -19.79 -3.60 -36.05
N SER A 293 -19.08 -3.61 -34.92
CA SER A 293 -18.61 -4.84 -34.25
C SER A 293 -19.19 -5.10 -32.86
N SER A 294 -20.15 -4.30 -32.38
CA SER A 294 -20.92 -4.66 -31.18
C SER A 294 -21.92 -5.78 -31.49
N LEU A 295 -22.46 -6.43 -30.47
CA LEU A 295 -23.35 -7.60 -30.63
C LEU A 295 -24.57 -7.33 -31.50
N ASN A 296 -25.27 -6.21 -31.29
CA ASN A 296 -26.42 -5.84 -32.11
C ASN A 296 -25.99 -5.41 -33.53
N GLU A 297 -24.79 -4.86 -33.74
CA GLU A 297 -24.30 -4.54 -35.09
C GLU A 297 -23.94 -5.82 -35.88
N ILE A 298 -23.25 -6.77 -35.26
CA ILE A 298 -22.96 -8.10 -35.82
C ILE A 298 -24.26 -8.84 -36.13
N ALA A 299 -25.26 -8.76 -35.25
CA ALA A 299 -26.57 -9.36 -35.47
C ALA A 299 -27.33 -8.73 -36.65
N ASN A 300 -27.30 -7.40 -36.76
CA ASN A 300 -27.85 -6.68 -37.91
C ASN A 300 -27.08 -6.95 -39.22
N ALA A 301 -25.81 -7.39 -39.14
CA ALA A 301 -25.04 -7.86 -40.29
C ALA A 301 -25.41 -9.28 -40.76
N GLY A 302 -26.19 -10.03 -39.96
CA GLY A 302 -26.83 -11.28 -40.36
C GLY A 302 -26.55 -12.49 -39.47
N VAL A 303 -25.61 -12.41 -38.51
CA VAL A 303 -25.28 -13.55 -37.64
C VAL A 303 -26.27 -13.60 -36.47
N PRO A 304 -27.04 -14.68 -36.27
CA PRO A 304 -28.03 -14.77 -35.18
C PRO A 304 -27.44 -14.47 -33.79
N LEU A 305 -28.12 -13.64 -32.98
CA LEU A 305 -27.69 -13.31 -31.60
C LEU A 305 -27.44 -14.56 -30.76
N ASN A 306 -28.28 -15.60 -30.91
CA ASN A 306 -28.10 -16.88 -30.22
C ASN A 306 -26.89 -17.71 -30.71
N LYS A 307 -26.10 -17.24 -31.69
CA LYS A 307 -24.78 -17.78 -32.06
C LYS A 307 -23.62 -16.94 -31.52
N LEU A 308 -23.85 -15.85 -30.79
CA LEU A 308 -22.79 -14.98 -30.27
C LEU A 308 -22.61 -15.21 -28.76
N VAL A 309 -21.42 -15.61 -28.35
CA VAL A 309 -20.98 -15.69 -26.94
C VAL A 309 -19.98 -14.58 -26.66
N ILE A 310 -20.10 -13.93 -25.49
CA ILE A 310 -19.28 -12.76 -25.15
C ILE A 310 -17.90 -13.17 -24.61
N GLY A 311 -16.89 -12.99 -25.44
CA GLY A 311 -15.48 -13.10 -25.09
C GLY A 311 -15.02 -11.95 -24.19
N LYS A 312 -14.55 -12.25 -22.97
CA LYS A 312 -13.93 -11.31 -22.03
C LYS A 312 -12.79 -11.98 -21.26
N TYR A 313 -11.89 -11.17 -20.72
CA TYR A 313 -10.93 -11.56 -19.70
C TYR A 313 -11.60 -11.77 -18.34
N ALA A 314 -11.05 -12.66 -17.52
CA ALA A 314 -11.64 -13.05 -16.23
C ALA A 314 -11.10 -12.24 -15.07
N ALA A 315 -9.84 -11.80 -15.19
CA ALA A 315 -9.20 -10.78 -14.38
C ALA A 315 -8.54 -9.75 -15.31
N SER A 316 -8.31 -8.54 -14.80
CA SER A 316 -7.62 -7.47 -15.54
C SER A 316 -6.13 -7.75 -15.83
N ALA A 317 -5.60 -8.89 -15.36
CA ALA A 317 -4.23 -9.34 -15.60
C ALA A 317 -4.12 -10.36 -16.75
N ASP A 318 -5.24 -10.89 -17.26
CA ASP A 318 -5.29 -11.96 -18.27
C ASP A 318 -4.93 -11.47 -19.69
N GLY A 319 -4.87 -10.14 -19.90
CA GLY A 319 -4.42 -9.53 -21.15
C GLY A 319 -4.67 -8.03 -21.24
N ALA A 320 -4.34 -7.43 -22.39
CA ALA A 320 -3.97 -6.01 -22.45
C ALA A 320 -5.15 -5.03 -22.44
N THR A 321 -6.25 -5.32 -23.14
CA THR A 321 -7.40 -4.39 -23.25
C THR A 321 -8.75 -5.10 -23.33
N GLY A 322 -9.82 -4.44 -22.91
CA GLY A 322 -11.19 -4.93 -23.05
C GLY A 322 -11.74 -5.75 -21.88
N PHE A 323 -11.02 -5.89 -20.77
CA PHE A 323 -11.58 -6.40 -19.51
C PHE A 323 -12.81 -5.59 -19.07
N MET A 324 -13.74 -6.25 -18.40
CA MET A 324 -14.96 -5.67 -17.82
C MET A 324 -15.30 -6.48 -16.56
N ASP A 325 -15.61 -5.84 -15.44
CA ASP A 325 -15.96 -6.58 -14.24
C ASP A 325 -17.27 -7.36 -14.40
N SER A 326 -17.36 -8.48 -13.66
CA SER A 326 -18.53 -9.34 -13.56
C SER A 326 -19.82 -8.60 -13.21
N GLN A 327 -19.79 -7.58 -12.35
CA GLN A 327 -20.96 -6.76 -11.99
C GLN A 327 -21.38 -5.83 -13.12
N ASP A 328 -20.43 -5.25 -13.86
CA ASP A 328 -20.74 -4.39 -15.01
C ASP A 328 -21.25 -5.19 -16.21
N LEU A 329 -20.61 -6.32 -16.52
CA LEU A 329 -21.10 -7.23 -17.55
C LEU A 329 -22.50 -7.76 -17.20
N SER A 330 -22.75 -8.11 -15.93
CA SER A 330 -24.08 -8.51 -15.45
C SER A 330 -25.13 -7.39 -15.62
N GLN A 331 -24.77 -6.13 -15.38
CA GLN A 331 -25.64 -4.99 -15.70
C GLN A 331 -25.90 -4.86 -17.20
N CYS A 332 -24.92 -5.11 -18.06
CA CYS A 332 -25.12 -5.11 -19.51
C CYS A 332 -26.09 -6.22 -19.94
N ILE A 333 -25.97 -7.44 -19.39
CA ILE A 333 -26.88 -8.54 -19.73
C ILE A 333 -28.30 -8.27 -19.20
N ALA A 334 -28.43 -7.61 -18.03
CA ALA A 334 -29.71 -7.13 -17.54
C ALA A 334 -30.32 -6.03 -18.46
N GLN A 335 -29.51 -5.14 -19.04
CA GLN A 335 -29.97 -4.17 -20.04
C GLN A 335 -30.45 -4.86 -21.32
N ALA A 336 -29.67 -5.79 -21.87
CA ALA A 336 -30.03 -6.56 -23.08
C ALA A 336 -31.36 -7.33 -22.90
N LYS A 337 -31.54 -8.00 -21.76
CA LYS A 337 -32.80 -8.65 -21.38
C LYS A 337 -33.97 -7.67 -21.30
N ASN A 338 -33.76 -6.45 -20.78
CA ASN A 338 -34.78 -5.40 -20.73
C ASN A 338 -35.07 -4.77 -22.11
N GLN A 339 -34.14 -4.87 -23.08
CA GLN A 339 -34.37 -4.51 -24.48
C GLN A 339 -35.19 -5.56 -25.25
N GLY A 340 -35.45 -6.73 -24.64
CA GLY A 340 -36.32 -7.78 -25.19
C GLY A 340 -35.61 -9.04 -25.70
N TRP A 341 -34.32 -9.21 -25.41
CA TRP A 341 -33.59 -10.44 -25.72
C TRP A 341 -34.27 -11.67 -25.08
N THR A 342 -34.34 -12.78 -25.80
CA THR A 342 -34.91 -14.03 -25.29
C THR A 342 -34.03 -14.62 -24.17
N PRO A 343 -34.55 -15.59 -23.38
CA PRO A 343 -33.72 -16.33 -22.42
C PRO A 343 -32.48 -16.96 -23.07
N GLU A 344 -32.61 -17.49 -24.29
CA GLU A 344 -31.55 -18.14 -25.06
C GLU A 344 -30.47 -17.16 -25.53
N GLU A 345 -30.86 -15.95 -25.97
CA GLU A 345 -29.92 -14.88 -26.33
C GLU A 345 -29.23 -14.31 -25.07
N THR A 346 -30.01 -14.08 -24.00
CA THR A 346 -29.50 -13.60 -22.71
C THR A 346 -28.47 -14.55 -22.10
N ALA A 347 -28.71 -15.86 -22.18
CA ALA A 347 -27.91 -16.88 -21.50
C ALA A 347 -26.73 -17.44 -22.34
N ARG A 348 -26.51 -16.92 -23.55
CA ARG A 348 -25.26 -17.09 -24.30
C ARG A 348 -24.31 -15.89 -24.16
N ALA A 349 -24.80 -14.79 -23.62
CA ALA A 349 -24.06 -13.54 -23.51
C ALA A 349 -23.04 -13.50 -22.33
N GLN A 350 -22.47 -14.62 -21.88
CA GLN A 350 -21.76 -14.67 -20.60
C GLN A 350 -20.39 -15.37 -20.64
N ILE A 351 -19.34 -14.57 -20.37
CA ILE A 351 -18.00 -14.92 -19.86
C ILE A 351 -17.34 -16.14 -20.53
N HIS A 352 -16.53 -15.86 -21.55
CA HIS A 352 -15.28 -16.56 -21.84
C HIS A 352 -14.27 -16.39 -20.68
N ARG A 353 -13.24 -17.25 -20.63
CA ARG A 353 -12.13 -17.15 -19.68
C ARG A 353 -10.81 -17.51 -20.40
N HIS A 354 -9.86 -16.58 -20.52
CA HIS A 354 -8.53 -16.85 -21.11
C HIS A 354 -7.44 -16.66 -20.04
N PRO A 355 -6.64 -17.67 -19.68
CA PRO A 355 -5.60 -17.54 -18.65
C PRO A 355 -4.18 -17.68 -19.24
N GLU A 356 -3.89 -17.01 -20.37
CA GLU A 356 -2.67 -17.20 -21.16
C GLU A 356 -1.40 -16.76 -20.38
N SER A 357 -0.55 -17.70 -19.98
CA SER A 357 0.78 -17.37 -19.42
C SER A 357 1.82 -18.47 -19.59
N GLN A 358 2.79 -18.23 -20.48
CA GLN A 358 4.11 -18.89 -20.63
C GLN A 358 4.16 -20.23 -21.40
N ALA A 359 4.21 -20.13 -22.73
CA ALA A 359 4.61 -21.23 -23.61
C ALA A 359 6.07 -21.69 -23.35
N HIS A 360 6.28 -22.96 -23.01
CA HIS A 360 7.54 -23.70 -23.22
C HIS A 360 7.35 -25.23 -23.08
N THR A 361 7.51 -25.95 -24.20
CA THR A 361 7.23 -27.39 -24.37
C THR A 361 8.34 -28.09 -25.18
N PRO A 362 8.47 -29.44 -25.19
CA PRO A 362 8.23 -30.38 -24.08
C PRO A 362 9.39 -31.44 -23.93
N PRO A 363 9.23 -32.78 -23.72
CA PRO A 363 9.97 -33.44 -22.62
C PRO A 363 10.88 -34.64 -23.02
N ALA A 364 11.61 -35.19 -22.04
CA ALA A 364 12.46 -36.38 -22.18
C ALA A 364 11.79 -37.68 -21.69
N SER A 365 12.14 -38.83 -22.27
CA SER A 365 11.48 -40.12 -22.04
C SER A 365 12.21 -41.08 -21.09
N ARG A 366 11.45 -41.59 -20.10
CA ARG A 366 11.56 -42.83 -19.29
C ARG A 366 12.95 -43.52 -19.10
N GLU A 367 13.35 -43.61 -17.82
CA GLU A 367 13.90 -44.75 -17.03
C GLU A 367 14.39 -46.07 -17.69
N PRO A 368 15.36 -46.83 -17.10
CA PRO A 368 15.41 -47.11 -15.64
C PRO A 368 16.80 -47.26 -14.91
N GLU A 369 16.68 -47.42 -13.59
CA GLU A 369 17.57 -47.89 -12.50
C GLU A 369 19.06 -48.32 -12.67
N ASN A 370 19.79 -48.06 -11.57
CA ASN A 370 20.84 -48.86 -10.92
C ASN A 370 22.24 -49.06 -11.59
N THR A 371 23.25 -48.35 -11.06
CA THR A 371 24.30 -48.99 -10.20
C THR A 371 25.23 -47.97 -9.52
N ARG A 372 25.82 -48.33 -8.37
CA ARG A 372 26.78 -47.48 -7.63
C ARG A 372 28.17 -47.44 -8.28
N ARG A 373 28.76 -46.24 -8.39
CA ARG A 373 30.19 -45.99 -8.10
C ARG A 373 30.46 -44.52 -7.81
N MET A 374 31.41 -44.25 -6.91
CA MET A 374 31.83 -42.89 -6.55
C MET A 374 32.73 -42.30 -7.64
N HIS A 375 32.36 -41.14 -8.18
CA HIS A 375 33.29 -40.14 -8.71
C HIS A 375 32.69 -38.74 -8.51
N THR A 376 33.55 -37.76 -8.24
CA THR A 376 33.17 -36.40 -7.87
C THR A 376 32.83 -35.54 -9.09
N SER A 377 31.68 -34.88 -9.07
CA SER A 377 31.33 -33.76 -9.95
C SER A 377 30.52 -32.72 -9.13
N PRO A 378 30.56 -31.41 -9.43
CA PRO A 378 29.86 -30.39 -8.64
C PRO A 378 28.33 -30.50 -8.69
N ASP A 379 27.67 -30.11 -7.61
CA ASP A 379 26.21 -30.21 -7.46
C ASP A 379 25.42 -29.30 -8.40
N ALA A 380 24.54 -29.90 -9.22
CA ALA A 380 23.59 -29.18 -10.06
C ALA A 380 22.47 -28.46 -9.25
N SER A 381 22.27 -28.83 -7.98
CA SER A 381 21.28 -28.19 -7.09
C SER A 381 21.60 -26.73 -6.79
N PHE A 382 22.90 -26.38 -6.71
CA PHE A 382 23.35 -25.00 -6.46
C PHE A 382 23.04 -24.07 -7.64
N ALA A 383 23.05 -24.59 -8.88
CA ALA A 383 22.79 -23.81 -10.08
C ALA A 383 21.32 -23.37 -10.23
N ASN A 384 20.36 -24.12 -9.65
CA ASN A 384 18.94 -23.77 -9.69
C ASN A 384 18.53 -22.75 -8.62
N GLN A 385 19.23 -22.65 -7.49
CA GLN A 385 18.97 -21.59 -6.51
C GLN A 385 19.30 -20.19 -7.06
N LEU A 386 20.27 -20.07 -7.97
CA LEU A 386 20.70 -18.81 -8.59
C LEU A 386 19.72 -18.23 -9.63
N ARG A 387 18.66 -18.95 -10.03
CA ARG A 387 17.68 -18.48 -11.03
C ARG A 387 16.46 -17.78 -10.43
N SER A 388 16.22 -17.93 -9.13
CA SER A 388 15.18 -17.16 -8.46
C SER A 388 15.75 -15.79 -8.11
N PRO A 389 15.15 -14.67 -8.58
CA PRO A 389 15.58 -13.35 -8.12
C PRO A 389 15.41 -13.24 -6.60
N PRO A 390 16.32 -12.56 -5.87
CA PRO A 390 16.03 -12.18 -4.50
C PRO A 390 14.79 -11.29 -4.48
N VAL A 391 13.92 -11.52 -3.49
CA VAL A 391 12.61 -10.88 -3.38
C VAL A 391 12.80 -9.44 -2.88
N LEU A 392 12.79 -8.47 -3.83
CA LEU A 392 12.94 -7.03 -3.57
C LEU A 392 11.61 -6.27 -3.50
N THR A 393 10.62 -6.93 -2.92
CA THR A 393 9.33 -6.37 -2.54
C THR A 393 8.92 -7.12 -1.28
N ILE A 394 8.35 -6.45 -0.27
CA ILE A 394 7.83 -7.12 0.95
C ILE A 394 7.15 -8.45 0.57
N PRO A 395 7.63 -9.61 1.07
CA PRO A 395 7.05 -10.91 0.72
C PRO A 395 5.56 -10.93 1.02
N GLN A 396 4.75 -11.29 0.01
CA GLN A 396 3.33 -11.55 0.23
C GLN A 396 3.17 -12.68 1.25
N SER A 397 2.15 -12.57 2.10
CA SER A 397 1.91 -13.49 3.22
C SER A 397 1.71 -14.95 2.78
N THR A 398 1.39 -15.19 1.51
CA THR A 398 1.39 -16.51 0.88
C THR A 398 2.31 -16.53 -0.35
N PRO A 399 3.29 -17.47 -0.44
CA PRO A 399 4.22 -17.57 -1.58
C PRO A 399 3.60 -17.94 -2.94
N THR A 400 2.28 -18.08 -3.00
CA THR A 400 1.50 -18.49 -4.19
C THR A 400 0.90 -17.33 -4.96
N LEU A 401 1.04 -16.10 -4.46
CA LEU A 401 0.54 -14.88 -5.10
C LEU A 401 1.56 -14.30 -6.10
N PRO A 402 1.11 -13.58 -7.15
CA PRO A 402 2.01 -12.88 -8.07
C PRO A 402 2.59 -11.63 -7.39
N PRO A 403 3.89 -11.31 -7.58
CA PRO A 403 4.55 -10.22 -6.87
C PRO A 403 3.84 -8.88 -7.07
N ARG A 404 3.65 -8.15 -5.97
CA ARG A 404 3.01 -6.83 -5.95
C ARG A 404 3.79 -5.83 -6.83
N PRO A 405 3.12 -4.95 -7.60
CA PRO A 405 3.82 -3.96 -8.41
C PRO A 405 4.63 -2.98 -7.55
N GLU A 406 5.82 -2.64 -8.02
CA GLU A 406 6.79 -1.79 -7.33
C GLU A 406 6.31 -0.34 -7.18
N PHE A 407 5.66 0.19 -8.22
CA PHE A 407 5.20 1.58 -8.33
C PHE A 407 3.73 1.69 -8.74
N ILE A 408 3.10 2.82 -8.39
CA ILE A 408 1.78 3.20 -8.92
C ILE A 408 1.97 3.66 -10.38
N PRO A 409 1.35 2.99 -11.37
CA PRO A 409 1.53 3.33 -12.78
C PRO A 409 0.76 4.61 -13.15
N PHE A 410 1.26 5.33 -14.15
CA PHE A 410 0.63 6.54 -14.68
C PHE A 410 0.93 6.73 -16.17
N THR A 411 0.16 7.61 -16.80
CA THR A 411 0.36 8.00 -18.20
C THR A 411 1.00 9.38 -18.29
N VAL A 412 1.97 9.54 -19.20
CA VAL A 412 2.61 10.82 -19.54
C VAL A 412 2.41 11.11 -21.03
N PRO A 413 2.36 12.38 -21.48
CA PRO A 413 2.27 12.68 -22.91
C PRO A 413 3.60 12.41 -23.62
N LEU A 414 3.52 12.06 -24.90
CA LEU A 414 4.69 11.97 -25.78
C LEU A 414 5.01 13.36 -26.33
N LEU A 415 6.01 14.01 -25.73
CA LEU A 415 6.46 15.34 -26.15
C LEU A 415 7.20 15.25 -27.49
N ARG A 416 6.78 16.08 -28.45
CA ARG A 416 7.33 16.09 -29.81
C ARG A 416 8.75 16.65 -29.84
N ALA A 417 9.74 15.78 -29.70
CA ALA A 417 11.11 16.09 -30.13
C ALA A 417 11.18 16.26 -31.66
N SER A 418 12.21 16.96 -32.14
CA SER A 418 12.47 17.12 -33.57
C SER A 418 12.87 15.80 -34.25
N GLU A 419 13.55 14.92 -33.52
CA GLU A 419 13.98 13.60 -33.97
C GLU A 419 13.85 12.60 -32.80
N PRO A 420 13.34 11.37 -33.04
CA PRO A 420 13.17 10.35 -32.00
C PRO A 420 14.49 9.66 -31.65
N TYR A 421 14.51 8.89 -30.55
CA TYR A 421 15.70 8.12 -30.15
C TYR A 421 16.14 7.12 -31.24
N ASP A 422 17.38 7.24 -31.69
CA ASP A 422 17.87 6.62 -32.93
C ASP A 422 18.37 5.17 -32.80
N ARG A 423 18.25 4.57 -31.60
CA ARG A 423 18.69 3.21 -31.25
C ARG A 423 20.17 2.93 -31.59
N LYS A 424 21.02 3.95 -31.52
CA LYS A 424 22.50 3.84 -31.56
C LYS A 424 23.09 4.11 -30.17
N ASP A 425 24.41 4.26 -30.08
CA ASP A 425 25.13 4.59 -28.84
C ASP A 425 24.43 5.67 -28.00
N PHE A 426 24.15 5.34 -26.73
CA PHE A 426 23.47 6.21 -25.77
C PHE A 426 24.28 7.47 -25.43
N TRP A 427 25.60 7.36 -25.32
CA TRP A 427 26.45 8.42 -24.76
C TRP A 427 26.67 9.60 -25.72
N THR A 428 26.76 9.34 -27.03
CA THR A 428 26.89 10.39 -28.04
C THR A 428 25.56 10.88 -28.62
N PHE A 429 24.41 10.36 -28.18
CA PHE A 429 23.08 10.80 -28.63
C PHE A 429 22.86 12.33 -28.53
N PRO A 430 23.21 13.02 -27.42
CA PRO A 430 23.07 14.48 -27.32
C PRO A 430 23.78 15.20 -28.48
N ASN A 431 25.05 14.86 -28.70
CA ASN A 431 25.88 15.48 -29.72
C ASN A 431 25.37 15.20 -31.14
N ARG A 432 24.78 14.01 -31.39
CA ARG A 432 24.14 13.68 -32.68
C ARG A 432 22.95 14.60 -32.99
N HIS A 433 22.16 14.98 -31.98
CA HIS A 433 20.93 15.76 -32.13
C HIS A 433 21.07 17.23 -31.67
N GLY A 434 22.30 17.76 -31.68
CA GLY A 434 22.58 19.18 -31.49
C GLY A 434 22.52 19.69 -30.04
N TRP A 435 22.71 18.80 -29.06
CA TRP A 435 22.85 19.13 -27.64
C TRP A 435 24.28 18.85 -27.14
N LEU A 436 24.82 19.74 -26.31
CA LEU A 436 26.12 19.57 -25.66
C LEU A 436 25.90 19.31 -24.17
N VAL A 437 26.61 18.32 -23.63
CA VAL A 437 26.57 17.96 -22.19
C VAL A 437 27.83 18.45 -21.49
N HIS A 438 27.71 19.45 -20.62
CA HIS A 438 28.81 20.10 -19.90
C HIS A 438 29.02 19.46 -18.53
N LEU A 439 29.70 18.31 -18.50
CA LEU A 439 30.09 17.64 -17.27
C LEU A 439 31.39 18.27 -16.73
N GLY A 440 31.41 18.66 -15.46
CA GLY A 440 32.50 19.45 -14.86
C GLY A 440 33.81 18.69 -14.63
N GLU A 441 34.94 19.42 -14.58
CA GLU A 441 36.27 18.83 -14.40
C GLU A 441 36.59 18.37 -12.96
N GLU A 442 35.69 18.58 -11.98
CA GLU A 442 35.91 18.22 -10.56
C GLU A 442 35.75 16.70 -10.29
N GLN A 443 36.75 15.94 -10.77
CA GLN A 443 37.13 14.60 -10.29
C GLN A 443 36.06 13.48 -10.42
N CYS A 444 35.83 13.06 -11.67
CA CYS A 444 35.14 11.81 -12.06
C CYS A 444 33.63 11.75 -11.76
N GLU A 445 32.86 12.58 -12.48
CA GLU A 445 31.43 12.36 -12.74
C GLU A 445 31.20 11.51 -14.05
N PRO A 446 29.96 11.31 -14.55
CA PRO A 446 29.37 9.98 -14.79
C PRO A 446 29.96 9.12 -15.92
N LEU A 447 30.87 9.63 -16.76
CA LEU A 447 31.44 8.90 -17.90
C LEU A 447 32.62 7.99 -17.53
N CYS A 448 33.16 8.09 -16.31
CA CYS A 448 34.31 7.30 -15.88
C CYS A 448 33.92 5.87 -15.44
N PRO A 449 34.63 4.81 -15.89
CA PRO A 449 34.46 3.47 -15.35
C PRO A 449 34.68 3.43 -13.82
N PRO A 450 33.81 2.78 -13.02
CA PRO A 450 33.50 3.30 -11.68
C PRO A 450 34.42 2.82 -10.54
N SER A 451 35.72 2.67 -10.79
CA SER A 451 36.71 2.09 -9.86
C SER A 451 37.37 3.08 -8.90
N ARG A 452 37.02 4.39 -8.93
CA ARG A 452 37.69 5.43 -8.12
C ARG A 452 36.81 6.57 -7.54
N SER A 453 35.52 6.64 -7.87
CA SER A 453 34.66 7.76 -7.42
C SER A 453 33.74 7.35 -6.25
N THR A 454 34.22 7.56 -5.03
CA THR A 454 33.37 7.62 -3.82
C THR A 454 32.82 9.04 -3.68
N TYR A 455 31.50 9.22 -3.79
CA TYR A 455 30.87 10.54 -3.89
C TYR A 455 30.81 11.28 -2.53
N ARG A 456 31.94 11.84 -2.10
CA ARG A 456 32.04 12.61 -0.86
C ARG A 456 31.60 14.06 -1.11
N ARG A 457 30.37 14.41 -0.68
CA ARG A 457 29.73 15.75 -0.72
C ARG A 457 30.70 16.91 -0.99
N ALA A 458 30.59 17.51 -2.18
CA ALA A 458 31.27 18.77 -2.50
C ALA A 458 30.78 19.91 -1.57
N PRO A 459 31.65 20.83 -1.13
CA PRO A 459 31.27 21.93 -0.25
C PRO A 459 30.45 23.01 -0.97
N LEU A 460 29.54 23.65 -0.24
CA LEU A 460 28.50 24.60 -0.69
C LEU A 460 28.99 25.91 -1.38
N ASN A 461 30.27 26.03 -1.74
CA ASN A 461 30.91 27.29 -2.15
C ASN A 461 31.35 27.35 -3.63
N ALA A 462 30.96 26.38 -4.47
CA ALA A 462 31.20 26.43 -5.91
C ALA A 462 30.36 27.55 -6.58
N LYS A 463 30.98 28.33 -7.48
CA LYS A 463 30.38 29.58 -8.00
C LYS A 463 29.41 29.37 -9.18
N GLY A 464 28.15 29.10 -8.85
CA GLY A 464 26.99 29.31 -9.73
C GLY A 464 26.74 28.21 -10.77
N PRO A 465 25.48 28.02 -11.20
CA PRO A 465 25.11 26.97 -12.14
C PRO A 465 25.44 27.37 -13.58
N THR A 466 26.47 26.73 -14.15
CA THR A 466 26.51 26.52 -15.60
C THR A 466 25.67 25.27 -15.87
N SER A 467 24.58 25.40 -16.65
CA SER A 467 23.73 24.24 -16.92
C SER A 467 24.52 23.18 -17.69
N LYS A 468 24.40 21.91 -17.25
CA LYS A 468 24.97 20.75 -17.93
C LYS A 468 24.41 20.55 -19.34
N LEU A 469 23.35 21.25 -19.76
CA LEU A 469 22.81 21.16 -21.11
C LEU A 469 22.77 22.51 -21.82
N SER A 470 23.28 22.52 -23.06
CA SER A 470 23.14 23.64 -23.99
C SER A 470 22.94 23.14 -25.41
N ARG A 471 22.58 24.02 -26.34
CA ARG A 471 22.44 23.71 -27.76
C ARG A 471 23.76 23.95 -28.50
N ALA A 472 24.14 23.02 -29.39
CA ALA A 472 25.39 23.07 -30.15
C ALA A 472 25.43 24.21 -31.20
N ASP A 473 24.27 24.72 -31.59
CA ASP A 473 24.07 25.88 -32.46
C ASP A 473 24.08 27.23 -31.69
N GLY A 474 24.20 27.19 -30.36
CA GLY A 474 24.13 28.38 -29.49
C GLY A 474 22.71 28.92 -29.24
N SER A 475 21.67 28.23 -29.69
CA SER A 475 20.27 28.63 -29.42
C SER A 475 19.89 28.50 -27.93
N PRO A 476 18.97 29.34 -27.42
CA PRO A 476 18.53 29.27 -26.04
C PRO A 476 17.72 27.99 -25.79
N VAL A 477 18.01 27.32 -24.67
CA VAL A 477 17.22 26.19 -24.18
C VAL A 477 15.88 26.69 -23.64
N THR A 478 14.78 26.03 -24.02
CA THR A 478 13.43 26.26 -23.48
C THR A 478 12.96 25.01 -22.73
N SER A 479 12.05 25.18 -21.75
CA SER A 479 11.45 24.08 -20.97
C SER A 479 11.01 22.92 -21.85
N THR A 480 10.15 23.18 -22.82
CA THR A 480 9.56 22.14 -23.69
C THR A 480 10.60 21.50 -24.59
N SER A 481 11.59 22.25 -25.09
CA SER A 481 12.71 21.67 -25.85
C SER A 481 13.57 20.74 -25.00
N LYS A 482 13.77 21.08 -23.71
CA LYS A 482 14.58 20.31 -22.76
C LYS A 482 13.82 19.05 -22.32
N ALA A 483 12.55 19.19 -21.94
CA ALA A 483 11.68 18.08 -21.56
C ALA A 483 11.49 17.05 -22.70
N ALA A 484 11.22 17.50 -23.92
CA ALA A 484 11.09 16.60 -25.07
C ALA A 484 12.41 15.88 -25.42
N PHE A 485 13.55 16.57 -25.32
CA PHE A 485 14.87 15.96 -25.49
C PHE A 485 15.19 14.95 -24.39
N LEU A 486 14.93 15.29 -23.12
CA LEU A 486 15.18 14.41 -21.98
C LEU A 486 14.24 13.19 -21.98
N GLN A 487 12.98 13.31 -22.44
CA GLN A 487 12.13 12.14 -22.67
C GLN A 487 12.75 11.20 -23.71
N ASN A 488 13.21 11.75 -24.84
CA ASN A 488 13.77 10.94 -25.92
C ASN A 488 15.11 10.30 -25.54
N TRP A 489 15.98 11.01 -24.82
CA TRP A 489 17.28 10.47 -24.41
C TRP A 489 17.21 9.62 -23.14
N LEU A 490 16.60 10.12 -22.07
CA LEU A 490 16.65 9.52 -20.74
C LEU A 490 15.49 8.58 -20.41
N PHE A 491 14.36 8.63 -21.13
CA PHE A 491 13.39 7.53 -21.05
C PHE A 491 13.77 6.44 -22.05
N PHE A 492 13.60 6.70 -23.36
CA PHE A 492 13.80 5.66 -24.37
C PHE A 492 15.25 5.20 -24.54
N GLY A 493 16.23 6.10 -24.41
CA GLY A 493 17.63 5.73 -24.54
C GLY A 493 18.18 4.92 -23.37
N VAL A 494 17.76 5.22 -22.14
CA VAL A 494 18.09 4.43 -20.94
C VAL A 494 17.40 3.06 -21.00
N LEU A 495 16.10 3.04 -21.32
CA LEU A 495 15.33 1.80 -21.50
C LEU A 495 15.97 0.90 -22.56
N HIS A 496 16.42 1.46 -23.69
CA HIS A 496 17.15 0.71 -24.71
C HIS A 496 18.52 0.22 -24.22
N GLU A 497 19.35 1.09 -23.66
CA GLU A 497 20.74 0.79 -23.32
C GLU A 497 20.87 -0.23 -22.19
N VAL A 498 20.09 -0.10 -21.11
CA VAL A 498 20.10 -1.07 -20.00
C VAL A 498 19.54 -2.42 -20.46
N SER A 499 18.46 -2.44 -21.24
CA SER A 499 17.92 -3.70 -21.79
C SER A 499 18.90 -4.37 -22.76
N ARG A 500 19.65 -3.58 -23.54
CA ARG A 500 20.73 -4.06 -24.42
C ARG A 500 21.90 -4.65 -23.61
N MET A 501 22.28 -4.04 -22.48
CA MET A 501 23.26 -4.61 -21.54
C MET A 501 22.75 -5.94 -20.97
N CYS A 502 21.51 -5.97 -20.48
CA CYS A 502 20.89 -7.15 -19.86
C CYS A 502 20.38 -8.21 -20.85
N ARG A 503 20.56 -8.00 -22.17
CA ARG A 503 20.06 -8.85 -23.27
C ARG A 503 18.53 -9.07 -23.29
N LEU A 504 17.78 -8.21 -22.62
CA LEU A 504 16.32 -8.23 -22.64
C LEU A 504 15.80 -7.58 -23.93
N SER A 505 14.94 -8.30 -24.67
CA SER A 505 14.15 -7.67 -25.72
C SER A 505 12.93 -6.98 -25.10
N ILE A 506 12.66 -5.75 -25.52
CA ILE A 506 11.50 -4.95 -25.12
C ILE A 506 10.89 -4.36 -26.39
N ASP A 507 9.60 -4.55 -26.58
CA ASP A 507 8.88 -3.77 -27.59
C ASP A 507 8.39 -2.47 -26.96
N VAL A 508 9.17 -1.41 -27.16
CA VAL A 508 8.88 -0.07 -26.64
C VAL A 508 7.54 0.48 -27.15
N GLU A 509 7.07 0.05 -28.33
CA GLU A 509 5.80 0.52 -28.89
C GLU A 509 4.63 -0.23 -28.26
N ALA A 510 4.74 -1.56 -28.06
CA ALA A 510 3.68 -2.37 -27.48
C ALA A 510 3.60 -2.31 -25.94
N GLU A 511 4.74 -2.16 -25.25
CA GLU A 511 4.81 -2.19 -23.78
C GLU A 511 4.66 -0.80 -23.14
N PHE A 512 5.01 0.28 -23.85
CA PHE A 512 5.05 1.63 -23.28
C PHE A 512 4.19 2.67 -24.01
N ILE A 513 3.86 2.52 -25.29
CA ILE A 513 3.15 3.58 -26.04
C ILE A 513 1.65 3.29 -26.12
N ASN A 514 0.85 4.25 -25.66
CA ASN A 514 -0.59 4.19 -25.63
C ASN A 514 -1.22 4.95 -26.83
N ASP A 515 -2.50 4.66 -27.06
CA ASP A 515 -3.44 5.31 -27.99
C ASP A 515 -3.23 5.10 -29.50
N PHE A 516 -4.35 4.96 -30.23
CA PHE A 516 -4.41 5.12 -31.69
C PHE A 516 -4.03 6.56 -32.09
N GLY A 517 -2.73 6.78 -32.25
CA GLY A 517 -2.16 8.10 -32.51
C GLY A 517 -0.76 8.30 -31.92
N ARG A 518 -0.29 7.41 -31.03
CA ARG A 518 1.01 7.50 -30.35
C ARG A 518 1.19 8.84 -29.63
N THR A 519 0.19 9.18 -28.81
CA THR A 519 0.09 10.47 -28.12
C THR A 519 0.54 10.43 -26.66
N SER A 520 0.54 9.25 -26.04
CA SER A 520 0.87 9.08 -24.63
C SER A 520 1.70 7.82 -24.36
N LEU A 521 2.28 7.75 -23.16
CA LEU A 521 3.17 6.69 -22.72
C LEU A 521 2.77 6.22 -21.32
N SER A 522 2.68 4.90 -21.13
CA SER A 522 2.41 4.25 -19.85
C SER A 522 3.70 3.94 -19.11
N THR A 523 3.74 4.17 -17.79
CA THR A 523 4.81 3.66 -16.92
C THR A 523 4.54 2.24 -16.39
N ALA A 524 3.42 1.61 -16.75
CA ALA A 524 3.01 0.31 -16.20
C ALA A 524 4.04 -0.81 -16.44
N ALA A 525 4.67 -0.86 -17.61
CA ALA A 525 5.69 -1.86 -17.95
C ALA A 525 7.06 -1.64 -17.27
N LEU A 526 7.22 -0.61 -16.41
CA LEU A 526 8.35 -0.50 -15.48
C LEU A 526 8.19 -1.45 -14.29
N ASN A 527 6.96 -1.80 -13.90
CA ASN A 527 6.73 -2.81 -12.86
C ASN A 527 7.18 -4.19 -13.36
N GLY A 528 7.90 -4.92 -12.52
CA GLY A 528 8.58 -6.18 -12.85
C GLY A 528 9.79 -6.04 -13.78
N LEU A 529 10.12 -4.85 -14.32
CA LEU A 529 11.19 -4.67 -15.31
C LEU A 529 12.57 -4.95 -14.72
N ALA A 530 12.83 -4.53 -13.48
CA ALA A 530 14.06 -4.86 -12.77
C ALA A 530 14.27 -6.38 -12.67
N SER A 531 13.19 -7.13 -12.39
CA SER A 531 13.18 -8.59 -12.38
C SER A 531 13.34 -9.21 -13.78
N ARG A 532 12.79 -8.61 -14.83
CA ARG A 532 13.00 -9.06 -16.23
C ARG A 532 14.47 -8.89 -16.63
N TRP A 533 15.08 -7.73 -16.36
CA TRP A 533 16.50 -7.47 -16.59
C TRP A 533 17.42 -8.42 -15.82
N PHE A 534 17.08 -8.78 -14.58
CA PHE A 534 17.88 -9.73 -13.79
C PHE A 534 17.77 -11.17 -14.30
N ARG A 535 16.57 -11.60 -14.71
CA ARG A 535 16.31 -12.96 -15.21
C ARG A 535 16.90 -13.24 -16.61
N SER A 536 17.26 -12.22 -17.39
CA SER A 536 17.83 -12.37 -18.73
C SER A 536 19.37 -12.48 -18.77
N LEU A 537 20.04 -12.45 -17.62
CA LEU A 537 21.50 -12.56 -17.50
C LEU A 537 22.00 -14.01 -17.42
N ASP A 538 23.26 -14.25 -17.80
CA ASP A 538 23.91 -15.52 -17.48
C ASP A 538 24.28 -15.58 -15.98
N ASN A 539 24.27 -16.78 -15.39
CA ASN A 539 24.72 -17.02 -14.00
C ASN A 539 26.14 -16.46 -13.68
N LYS A 540 26.96 -16.17 -14.68
CA LYS A 540 28.33 -15.62 -14.57
C LYS A 540 28.37 -14.08 -14.47
N GLU A 541 27.26 -13.42 -14.82
CA GLU A 541 27.10 -11.95 -14.89
C GLU A 541 26.36 -11.42 -13.64
N VAL A 542 25.66 -12.31 -12.92
CA VAL A 542 25.03 -12.02 -11.64
C VAL A 542 26.08 -11.67 -10.58
N GLY A 543 26.23 -10.37 -10.30
CA GLY A 543 27.19 -9.87 -9.31
C GLY A 543 28.55 -9.50 -9.90
N GLU A 544 28.66 -9.38 -11.23
CA GLU A 544 29.89 -8.94 -11.89
C GLU A 544 30.06 -7.42 -11.71
N THR A 545 31.13 -7.01 -11.00
CA THR A 545 31.28 -5.65 -10.46
C THR A 545 31.66 -4.59 -11.49
N VAL A 546 31.97 -4.97 -12.75
CA VAL A 546 32.14 -4.06 -13.89
C VAL A 546 30.81 -3.85 -14.63
N PHE A 547 30.06 -4.92 -14.93
CA PHE A 547 28.71 -4.87 -15.53
C PHE A 547 27.73 -4.03 -14.71
N MET A 548 27.64 -4.29 -13.39
CA MET A 548 26.85 -3.48 -12.46
C MET A 548 27.27 -2.00 -12.51
N ALA A 549 28.54 -1.73 -12.80
CA ALA A 549 29.12 -0.39 -12.86
C ALA A 549 28.70 0.38 -14.11
N GLU A 550 28.68 -0.27 -15.27
CA GLU A 550 28.23 0.35 -16.52
C GLU A 550 26.75 0.75 -16.41
N ILE A 551 25.90 -0.13 -15.87
CA ILE A 551 24.50 0.16 -15.55
C ILE A 551 24.37 1.31 -14.53
N LEU A 552 25.17 1.29 -13.46
CA LEU A 552 25.16 2.36 -12.45
C LEU A 552 25.58 3.72 -13.04
N SER A 553 26.48 3.77 -14.01
CA SER A 553 26.84 5.02 -14.70
C SER A 553 25.69 5.60 -15.53
N VAL A 554 24.87 4.75 -16.17
CA VAL A 554 23.64 5.18 -16.88
C VAL A 554 22.62 5.76 -15.88
N GLY A 555 22.39 5.07 -14.76
CA GLY A 555 21.53 5.57 -13.68
C GLY A 555 22.02 6.90 -13.09
N ARG A 556 23.32 7.01 -12.79
CA ARG A 556 23.98 8.23 -12.28
C ARG A 556 23.84 9.41 -13.22
N LEU A 557 24.06 9.23 -14.53
CA LEU A 557 23.88 10.32 -15.51
C LEU A 557 22.42 10.78 -15.52
N THR A 558 21.48 9.83 -15.49
CA THR A 558 20.04 10.10 -15.51
C THR A 558 19.60 10.94 -14.30
N ALA A 559 19.93 10.50 -13.09
CA ALA A 559 19.66 11.25 -11.86
C ALA A 559 20.39 12.60 -11.81
N SER A 560 21.64 12.67 -12.28
CA SER A 560 22.46 13.91 -12.32
C SER A 560 21.95 14.96 -13.32
N LEU A 561 21.17 14.55 -14.31
CA LEU A 561 20.50 15.47 -15.26
C LEU A 561 19.09 15.86 -14.77
N ILE A 562 18.30 14.93 -14.24
CA ILE A 562 16.97 15.25 -13.68
C ILE A 562 17.10 16.17 -12.45
N SER A 563 18.16 16.02 -11.65
CA SER A 563 18.47 16.94 -10.54
C SER A 563 18.91 18.35 -10.97
N GLU A 564 19.23 18.59 -12.25
CA GLU A 564 19.49 19.95 -12.78
C GLU A 564 18.20 20.74 -12.99
N GLU A 565 17.03 20.10 -13.05
CA GLU A 565 15.77 20.82 -13.34
C GLU A 565 15.29 21.68 -12.17
N VAL A 566 15.92 21.54 -10.99
CA VAL A 566 15.63 22.31 -9.80
C VAL A 566 16.91 22.86 -9.15
N THR A 567 16.87 24.13 -8.80
CA THR A 567 17.99 24.88 -8.21
C THR A 567 18.35 24.39 -6.80
N GLN A 568 19.53 24.81 -6.30
CA GLN A 568 19.99 24.51 -4.94
C GLN A 568 19.01 24.95 -3.83
N SER A 569 18.10 25.88 -4.11
CA SER A 569 17.07 26.38 -3.18
C SER A 569 15.68 25.72 -3.37
N GLY A 570 15.56 24.70 -4.22
CA GLY A 570 14.30 23.97 -4.42
C GLY A 570 13.29 24.64 -5.38
N GLU A 571 13.67 25.73 -6.05
CA GLU A 571 12.86 26.37 -7.10
C GLU A 571 13.28 25.86 -8.49
N PRO A 572 12.35 25.68 -9.46
CA PRO A 572 12.66 25.03 -10.72
C PRO A 572 13.46 25.96 -11.64
N VAL A 573 14.28 25.39 -12.54
CA VAL A 573 15.10 26.18 -13.48
C VAL A 573 14.25 26.81 -14.59
N PHE A 574 13.07 26.26 -14.87
CA PHE A 574 12.06 26.84 -15.75
C PHE A 574 10.66 26.75 -15.11
N GLU A 575 9.72 27.57 -15.59
CA GLU A 575 8.30 27.39 -15.28
C GLU A 575 7.75 26.20 -16.11
N TYR A 576 7.79 25.02 -15.51
CA TYR A 576 7.36 23.76 -16.12
C TYR A 576 5.85 23.54 -16.01
N THR A 577 5.26 23.03 -17.10
CA THR A 577 3.87 22.55 -17.13
C THR A 577 3.72 21.23 -16.36
N PRO A 578 2.51 20.88 -15.88
CA PRO A 578 2.27 19.59 -15.21
C PRO A 578 2.66 18.36 -16.04
N ASP A 579 2.57 18.47 -17.36
CA ASP A 579 2.92 17.41 -18.30
C ASP A 579 4.44 17.25 -18.48
N GLU A 580 5.21 18.34 -18.49
CA GLU A 580 6.68 18.29 -18.47
C GLU A 580 7.18 17.71 -17.13
N VAL A 581 6.54 18.07 -16.01
CA VAL A 581 6.83 17.50 -14.68
C VAL A 581 6.54 15.98 -14.64
N ARG A 582 5.40 15.54 -15.21
CA ARG A 582 5.08 14.11 -15.36
C ARG A 582 6.14 13.34 -16.15
N VAL A 583 6.65 13.94 -17.24
CA VAL A 583 7.73 13.36 -18.03
C VAL A 583 9.01 13.17 -17.21
N PHE A 584 9.46 14.19 -16.48
CA PHE A 584 10.64 14.04 -15.61
C PHE A 584 10.45 12.99 -14.51
N LEU A 585 9.24 12.88 -13.93
CA LEU A 585 8.94 11.83 -12.95
C LEU A 585 8.98 10.42 -13.58
N SER A 586 8.53 10.24 -14.82
CA SER A 586 8.66 8.93 -15.50
C SER A 586 10.11 8.50 -15.72
N ILE A 587 11.03 9.48 -15.89
CA ILE A 587 12.48 9.23 -15.99
C ILE A 587 13.07 8.90 -14.60
N ASP A 588 12.59 9.55 -13.53
CA ASP A 588 13.01 9.23 -12.15
C ASP A 588 12.58 7.81 -11.73
N VAL A 589 11.35 7.38 -12.06
CA VAL A 589 10.90 5.99 -11.83
C VAL A 589 11.76 4.99 -12.61
N LEU A 590 12.14 5.29 -13.86
CA LEU A 590 13.06 4.44 -14.64
C LEU A 590 14.47 4.39 -14.01
N ALA A 591 14.99 5.51 -13.51
CA ALA A 591 16.26 5.54 -12.80
C ALA A 591 16.23 4.71 -11.50
N ARG A 592 15.14 4.80 -10.72
CA ARG A 592 14.92 3.97 -9.53
C ARG A 592 14.73 2.49 -9.87
N THR A 593 14.15 2.17 -11.03
CA THR A 593 14.05 0.79 -11.55
C THR A 593 15.44 0.19 -11.82
N ILE A 594 16.41 0.99 -12.27
CA ILE A 594 17.83 0.58 -12.34
C ILE A 594 18.40 0.33 -10.93
N GLY A 595 18.08 1.20 -9.97
CA GLY A 595 18.48 1.02 -8.57
C GLY A 595 17.99 -0.31 -7.98
N LEU A 596 16.71 -0.66 -8.20
CA LEU A 596 16.15 -1.96 -7.84
C LEU A 596 16.93 -3.11 -8.49
N HIS A 597 17.15 -3.06 -9.81
CA HIS A 597 17.90 -4.10 -10.53
C HIS A 597 19.33 -4.30 -9.98
N LEU A 598 20.04 -3.22 -9.66
CA LEU A 598 21.36 -3.28 -9.05
C LEU A 598 21.34 -3.85 -7.63
N LEU A 599 20.30 -3.57 -6.84
CA LEU A 599 20.12 -4.21 -5.53
C LEU A 599 19.92 -5.73 -5.66
N MET A 600 19.34 -6.25 -6.75
CA MET A 600 19.15 -7.70 -6.94
C MET A 600 20.49 -8.43 -6.99
N HIS A 601 21.51 -7.81 -7.58
CA HIS A 601 22.87 -8.33 -7.55
C HIS A 601 23.48 -8.32 -6.13
N VAL A 602 23.32 -7.22 -5.39
CA VAL A 602 23.84 -7.10 -4.01
C VAL A 602 23.17 -8.09 -3.04
N TYR A 603 21.89 -8.44 -3.29
CA TYR A 603 21.13 -9.43 -2.53
C TYR A 603 21.24 -10.87 -3.07
N SER A 604 22.02 -11.12 -4.13
CA SER A 604 22.19 -12.45 -4.69
C SER A 604 22.99 -13.37 -3.75
N PRO A 605 22.54 -14.62 -3.48
CA PRO A 605 23.26 -15.55 -2.62
C PRO A 605 24.69 -15.81 -3.08
N GLY A 606 25.66 -15.48 -2.23
CA GLY A 606 27.10 -15.64 -2.52
C GLY A 606 27.77 -14.41 -3.15
N PHE A 607 27.07 -13.29 -3.33
CA PHE A 607 27.70 -12.03 -3.75
C PHE A 607 28.78 -11.58 -2.74
N SER A 608 29.97 -11.27 -3.24
CA SER A 608 31.10 -10.78 -2.43
C SER A 608 32.02 -9.92 -3.28
N PHE A 609 32.44 -8.76 -2.75
CA PHE A 609 33.33 -7.81 -3.42
C PHE A 609 34.50 -7.43 -2.48
N PRO A 610 35.66 -7.02 -3.02
CA PRO A 610 36.73 -6.45 -2.19
C PRO A 610 36.28 -5.14 -1.54
N GLU A 611 36.57 -4.93 -0.25
CA GLU A 611 36.11 -3.74 0.52
C GLU A 611 36.41 -2.39 -0.19
N HIS A 612 37.51 -2.33 -0.94
CA HIS A 612 37.94 -1.12 -1.67
C HIS A 612 37.14 -0.84 -2.96
N GLU A 613 36.34 -1.78 -3.45
CA GLU A 613 35.38 -1.54 -4.54
C GLU A 613 34.06 -0.94 -4.01
N GLY A 614 33.73 -1.14 -2.73
CA GLY A 614 32.58 -0.48 -2.08
C GLY A 614 31.23 -0.76 -2.76
N TRP A 615 31.00 -1.98 -3.25
CA TRP A 615 29.74 -2.40 -3.88
C TRP A 615 28.64 -2.75 -2.85
N ASP A 616 28.41 -1.84 -1.92
CA ASP A 616 27.29 -1.92 -0.98
C ASP A 616 26.01 -1.26 -1.54
N ARG A 617 24.89 -1.45 -0.83
CA ARG A 617 23.59 -0.89 -1.19
C ARG A 617 23.59 0.64 -1.14
N ARG A 618 24.31 1.21 -0.17
CA ARG A 618 24.47 2.65 0.04
C ARG A 618 25.11 3.31 -1.17
N ARG A 619 26.09 2.67 -1.82
CA ARG A 619 26.65 3.14 -3.09
C ARG A 619 25.59 3.23 -4.17
N ILE A 620 24.66 2.27 -4.26
CA ILE A 620 23.57 2.30 -5.25
C ILE A 620 22.59 3.42 -4.91
N SER A 621 22.14 3.52 -3.66
CA SER A 621 21.21 4.58 -3.23
C SER A 621 21.83 5.97 -3.39
N GLU A 622 23.01 6.27 -2.82
CA GLU A 622 23.70 7.58 -2.95
C GLU A 622 24.15 7.93 -4.39
N SER A 623 23.84 7.09 -5.38
CA SER A 623 24.09 7.32 -6.81
C SER A 623 22.84 7.58 -7.65
N ILE A 624 21.65 7.24 -7.14
CA ILE A 624 20.38 7.20 -7.87
C ILE A 624 19.28 7.87 -7.05
N ASP A 625 19.24 7.61 -5.74
CA ASP A 625 18.48 8.39 -4.76
C ASP A 625 19.10 9.79 -4.60
N TRP A 626 18.22 10.77 -4.38
CA TRP A 626 18.55 12.19 -4.27
C TRP A 626 17.76 12.87 -3.14
N PHE A 627 17.38 12.08 -2.12
CA PHE A 627 16.64 12.33 -0.87
C PHE A 627 16.83 13.66 -0.09
N ASP A 628 17.73 14.54 -0.52
CA ASP A 628 18.08 15.82 0.14
C ASP A 628 17.54 17.03 -0.65
N ARG A 629 17.11 16.86 -1.93
CA ARG A 629 16.73 17.95 -2.87
C ARG A 629 15.54 17.53 -3.78
N CYS A 630 15.03 18.45 -4.61
CA CYS A 630 13.60 18.51 -4.95
C CYS A 630 13.20 18.03 -6.38
N VAL A 631 12.65 16.83 -6.54
CA VAL A 631 11.96 16.34 -7.78
C VAL A 631 10.64 15.69 -7.44
N GLU A 632 10.57 15.08 -6.26
CA GLU A 632 9.37 14.74 -5.50
C GLU A 632 8.48 15.98 -5.26
N GLY A 633 7.69 16.34 -6.27
CA GLY A 633 6.87 17.56 -6.34
C GLY A 633 7.59 18.82 -6.87
N MET A 634 8.84 18.72 -7.33
CA MET A 634 9.69 19.74 -8.04
C MET A 634 9.82 21.19 -7.52
N ASN A 635 9.00 21.65 -6.56
CA ASN A 635 9.15 22.91 -5.80
C ASN A 635 8.00 23.04 -4.78
N ALA A 636 7.86 24.21 -4.14
CA ALA A 636 6.71 24.55 -3.31
C ALA A 636 5.41 24.59 -4.13
N LYS A 637 5.38 25.42 -5.18
CA LYS A 637 4.17 25.79 -5.94
C LYS A 637 3.51 24.61 -6.65
N PHE A 638 4.29 23.70 -7.24
CA PHE A 638 3.71 22.52 -7.91
C PHE A 638 3.10 21.54 -6.91
N ALA A 639 3.74 21.32 -5.76
CA ALA A 639 3.14 20.54 -4.68
C ALA A 639 1.85 21.20 -4.15
N ASP A 640 1.82 22.53 -4.01
CA ASP A 640 0.62 23.26 -3.60
C ASP A 640 -0.49 23.17 -4.66
N HIS A 641 -0.16 23.21 -5.95
CA HIS A 641 -1.10 22.94 -7.04
C HIS A 641 -1.68 21.51 -7.00
N LEU A 642 -0.87 20.50 -6.65
CA LEU A 642 -1.36 19.13 -6.42
C LEU A 642 -2.29 19.06 -5.19
N ARG A 643 -2.04 19.85 -4.13
CA ARG A 643 -2.97 19.96 -2.98
C ARG A 643 -4.29 20.58 -3.40
N ASP A 644 -4.26 21.66 -4.17
CA ASP A 644 -5.47 22.30 -4.72
C ASP A 644 -6.23 21.35 -5.68
N GLU A 645 -5.53 20.51 -6.44
CA GLU A 645 -6.12 19.44 -7.26
C GLU A 645 -6.82 18.39 -6.38
N LEU A 646 -6.15 17.84 -5.37
CA LEU A 646 -6.75 16.88 -4.43
C LEU A 646 -7.99 17.46 -3.73
N ILE A 647 -7.93 18.72 -3.29
CA ILE A 647 -9.07 19.40 -2.64
C ILE A 647 -10.23 19.61 -3.64
N ARG A 648 -9.96 19.92 -4.92
CA ARG A 648 -10.99 19.97 -5.98
C ARG A 648 -11.55 18.58 -6.32
N GLN A 649 -10.72 17.54 -6.25
CA GLN A 649 -11.14 16.13 -6.30
C GLN A 649 -11.87 15.68 -5.03
N GLY A 650 -12.00 16.54 -4.01
CA GLY A 650 -12.81 16.33 -2.81
C GLY A 650 -12.13 15.55 -1.69
N TRP A 651 -10.79 15.49 -1.69
CA TRP A 651 -10.01 15.01 -0.56
C TRP A 651 -10.09 15.99 0.62
N CYS A 652 -9.97 15.47 1.85
CA CYS A 652 -9.92 16.31 3.03
C CYS A 652 -8.63 17.14 3.09
N ILE A 653 -8.75 18.45 3.33
CA ILE A 653 -7.58 19.33 3.52
C ILE A 653 -6.62 18.86 4.63
N ASN A 654 -7.12 18.21 5.68
CA ASN A 654 -6.27 17.61 6.72
C ASN A 654 -5.47 16.41 6.20
N GLU A 655 -6.10 15.51 5.46
CA GLU A 655 -5.41 14.34 4.88
C GLU A 655 -4.36 14.80 3.84
N VAL A 656 -4.71 15.78 3.01
CA VAL A 656 -3.79 16.43 2.04
C VAL A 656 -2.61 17.15 2.73
N SER A 657 -2.76 17.60 3.98
CA SER A 657 -1.64 18.14 4.78
C SER A 657 -0.75 17.08 5.44
N LEU A 658 -1.26 15.86 5.66
CA LEU A 658 -0.50 14.73 6.22
C LEU A 658 0.27 13.95 5.14
N ILE A 659 -0.16 14.03 3.88
CA ILE A 659 0.49 13.36 2.74
C ILE A 659 1.88 13.97 2.47
N PRO A 660 2.95 13.16 2.50
CA PRO A 660 4.31 13.57 2.12
C PRO A 660 4.42 14.12 0.68
N ARG A 661 5.38 15.01 0.41
CA ARG A 661 5.47 15.78 -0.85
C ARG A 661 5.71 14.88 -2.07
N ASP A 662 6.53 13.85 -1.91
CA ASP A 662 6.76 12.74 -2.85
C ASP A 662 5.46 11.97 -3.17
N CYS A 663 4.63 11.75 -2.17
CA CYS A 663 3.37 11.02 -2.30
C CYS A 663 2.24 11.83 -2.96
N LEU A 664 2.32 13.17 -2.99
CA LEU A 664 1.23 14.03 -3.51
C LEU A 664 0.86 13.72 -4.95
N PHE A 665 1.84 13.57 -5.86
CA PHE A 665 1.55 13.28 -7.27
C PHE A 665 0.82 11.95 -7.40
N PHE A 666 1.35 10.90 -6.78
CA PHE A 666 0.75 9.57 -6.83
C PHE A 666 -0.65 9.54 -6.19
N THR A 667 -0.89 10.36 -5.17
CA THR A 667 -2.24 10.52 -4.59
C THR A 667 -3.25 11.07 -5.61
N THR A 668 -2.84 11.96 -6.53
CA THR A 668 -3.74 12.49 -7.59
C THR A 668 -4.18 11.45 -8.64
N LEU A 669 -3.61 10.25 -8.59
CA LEU A 669 -3.98 9.10 -9.42
C LEU A 669 -5.00 8.18 -8.72
N LEU A 670 -5.25 8.37 -7.42
CA LEU A 670 -6.02 7.43 -6.61
C LEU A 670 -7.51 7.79 -6.59
N ASP A 671 -8.33 6.92 -7.17
CA ASP A 671 -9.78 6.99 -6.98
C ASP A 671 -10.15 6.78 -5.50
N ARG A 672 -10.95 7.72 -4.98
CA ARG A 672 -11.52 7.67 -3.63
C ARG A 672 -13.04 7.67 -3.67
N PRO A 673 -13.71 6.56 -3.31
CA PRO A 673 -15.17 6.45 -3.36
C PRO A 673 -15.82 7.16 -2.17
N ARG A 674 -15.84 8.50 -2.22
CA ARG A 674 -16.26 9.43 -1.15
C ARG A 674 -17.43 8.91 -0.31
N ALA A 675 -17.15 8.58 0.96
CA ALA A 675 -18.16 8.19 1.95
C ALA A 675 -18.74 9.37 2.75
N LYS A 676 -18.01 10.50 2.83
CA LYS A 676 -18.30 11.64 3.71
C LYS A 676 -18.16 12.98 3.01
N ASP A 677 -18.71 14.03 3.63
CA ASP A 677 -18.44 15.43 3.29
C ASP A 677 -17.32 15.97 4.17
N HIS A 678 -16.29 16.55 3.55
CA HIS A 678 -15.13 17.15 4.22
C HIS A 678 -15.10 18.68 4.10
N SER A 679 -16.17 19.31 3.62
CA SER A 679 -16.28 20.77 3.43
C SER A 679 -16.05 21.60 4.70
N GLY A 680 -16.30 21.03 5.89
CA GLY A 680 -16.08 21.64 7.19
C GLY A 680 -14.72 21.33 7.85
N CYS A 681 -13.81 20.62 7.18
CA CYS A 681 -12.50 20.26 7.75
C CYS A 681 -11.48 21.41 7.66
N GLY A 682 -10.55 21.47 8.62
CA GLY A 682 -9.41 22.39 8.61
C GLY A 682 -8.09 21.64 8.52
N MET A 683 -6.99 22.32 8.18
CA MET A 683 -5.66 21.67 8.00
C MET A 683 -5.24 20.81 9.20
N VAL A 684 -5.47 21.28 10.43
CA VAL A 684 -5.06 20.59 11.66
C VAL A 684 -5.95 19.39 12.03
N ALA A 685 -7.19 19.34 11.52
CA ALA A 685 -8.23 18.44 12.05
C ALA A 685 -9.29 18.04 11.01
N CYS A 686 -9.46 16.74 10.78
CA CYS A 686 -10.57 16.19 10.00
C CYS A 686 -11.85 16.15 10.86
N GLY A 687 -12.83 17.00 10.56
CA GLY A 687 -14.12 17.06 11.24
C GLY A 687 -15.17 16.07 10.74
N ALA A 688 -14.92 15.42 9.60
CA ALA A 688 -15.87 14.55 8.89
C ALA A 688 -16.13 13.18 9.56
N TYR A 689 -15.31 12.79 10.54
CA TYR A 689 -15.34 11.47 11.17
C TYR A 689 -15.83 11.51 12.63
N GLN A 690 -16.92 12.24 12.89
CA GLN A 690 -17.35 12.61 14.25
C GLN A 690 -18.73 12.08 14.65
N THR A 691 -18.74 11.15 15.62
CA THR A 691 -19.94 10.46 16.09
C THR A 691 -20.84 11.36 16.95
N ASP A 692 -22.03 11.68 16.44
CA ASP A 692 -23.17 12.12 17.27
C ASP A 692 -23.93 10.89 17.82
N GLU A 693 -23.89 10.71 19.15
CA GLU A 693 -24.59 9.63 19.85
C GLU A 693 -26.12 9.75 19.76
N ALA A 694 -26.69 10.95 19.51
CA ALA A 694 -28.13 11.18 19.50
C ALA A 694 -28.82 10.86 18.16
N THR A 695 -28.11 10.96 17.04
CA THR A 695 -28.63 10.62 15.70
C THR A 695 -28.16 9.26 15.17
N TYR A 696 -27.22 8.62 15.88
CA TYR A 696 -26.61 7.34 15.50
C TYR A 696 -27.61 6.23 15.15
N LYS A 697 -27.30 5.44 14.12
CA LYS A 697 -28.00 4.19 13.79
C LYS A 697 -27.01 3.09 13.45
N THR A 698 -27.18 1.93 14.09
CA THR A 698 -26.51 0.68 13.72
C THR A 698 -26.99 0.24 12.32
N VAL A 699 -26.10 -0.26 11.47
CA VAL A 699 -26.38 -0.53 10.04
C VAL A 699 -26.26 -2.03 9.74
N HIS A 700 -27.05 -2.51 8.79
CA HIS A 700 -27.06 -3.88 8.31
C HIS A 700 -26.11 -4.07 7.10
N THR A 701 -25.62 -5.29 6.91
CA THR A 701 -24.89 -5.68 5.71
C THR A 701 -25.87 -6.02 4.59
N HIS A 702 -25.98 -5.13 3.61
CA HIS A 702 -26.90 -5.26 2.46
C HIS A 702 -26.68 -6.54 1.65
N ASP A 703 -25.43 -7.00 1.59
CA ASP A 703 -25.01 -8.19 0.83
C ASP A 703 -25.35 -9.51 1.57
N LEU A 704 -25.75 -9.41 2.85
CA LEU A 704 -26.05 -10.54 3.74
C LEU A 704 -27.47 -10.51 4.33
N CYS A 705 -28.23 -9.43 4.12
CA CYS A 705 -29.67 -9.33 4.39
C CYS A 705 -30.30 -8.08 3.74
N ASP A 706 -31.63 -8.11 3.60
CA ASP A 706 -32.50 -7.00 3.19
C ASP A 706 -32.66 -5.88 4.24
N GLY A 707 -31.95 -5.96 5.38
CA GLY A 707 -32.11 -5.05 6.52
C GLY A 707 -33.17 -5.47 7.55
N SER A 708 -33.79 -6.65 7.42
CA SER A 708 -34.86 -7.11 8.34
C SER A 708 -34.39 -7.95 9.53
N CYS A 709 -33.11 -8.37 9.56
CA CYS A 709 -32.64 -9.38 10.51
C CYS A 709 -32.56 -8.90 11.97
N GLU A 710 -32.68 -9.82 12.93
CA GLU A 710 -32.75 -9.45 14.35
C GLU A 710 -31.41 -8.96 14.94
N PHE A 711 -31.52 -8.15 16.00
CA PHE A 711 -30.40 -7.71 16.84
C PHE A 711 -30.15 -8.73 17.95
N VAL A 712 -28.98 -9.37 17.93
CA VAL A 712 -28.53 -10.31 18.97
C VAL A 712 -27.84 -9.53 20.08
N ARG A 713 -28.23 -9.82 21.33
CA ARG A 713 -27.74 -9.14 22.55
C ARG A 713 -26.62 -9.91 23.23
N VAL A 714 -25.69 -9.18 23.84
CA VAL A 714 -24.70 -9.74 24.77
C VAL A 714 -25.33 -9.99 26.15
N PRO A 715 -25.11 -11.17 26.77
CA PRO A 715 -25.44 -11.42 28.19
C PRO A 715 -24.80 -10.42 29.16
N THR A 716 -25.51 -9.32 29.46
CA THR A 716 -24.96 -8.18 30.22
C THR A 716 -24.61 -8.52 31.67
N ALA A 717 -25.25 -9.55 32.24
CA ALA A 717 -24.95 -10.04 33.59
C ALA A 717 -23.54 -10.65 33.67
N ASP A 718 -23.16 -11.44 32.67
CA ASP A 718 -21.85 -12.10 32.62
C ASP A 718 -20.74 -11.09 32.30
N LEU A 719 -21.03 -10.16 31.40
CA LEU A 719 -20.20 -8.99 31.09
C LEU A 719 -19.87 -8.16 32.35
N VAL A 720 -20.89 -7.83 33.14
CA VAL A 720 -20.72 -7.15 34.44
C VAL A 720 -19.99 -8.04 35.45
N GLY A 721 -20.23 -9.35 35.43
CA GLY A 721 -19.54 -10.34 36.27
C GLY A 721 -18.02 -10.32 36.09
N LEU A 722 -17.53 -10.35 34.85
CA LEU A 722 -16.10 -10.28 34.53
C LEU A 722 -15.51 -8.90 34.84
N LEU A 723 -16.16 -7.82 34.40
CA LEU A 723 -15.71 -6.44 34.66
C LEU A 723 -15.68 -6.13 36.16
N SER A 724 -16.56 -6.72 36.98
CA SER A 724 -16.52 -6.55 38.44
C SER A 724 -15.20 -7.05 39.05
N GLN A 725 -14.61 -8.09 38.47
CA GLN A 725 -13.37 -8.75 38.91
C GLN A 725 -12.10 -8.13 38.32
N GLY A 726 -12.22 -7.17 37.38
CA GLY A 726 -11.07 -6.63 36.64
C GLY A 726 -10.60 -7.54 35.49
N LYS A 727 -11.46 -8.44 35.02
CA LYS A 727 -11.20 -9.31 33.87
C LYS A 727 -11.67 -8.64 32.57
N VAL A 728 -10.99 -8.91 31.47
CA VAL A 728 -11.39 -8.42 30.13
C VAL A 728 -12.39 -9.42 29.55
N PRO A 729 -13.60 -8.98 29.15
CA PRO A 729 -14.61 -9.84 28.55
C PRO A 729 -14.43 -9.92 27.04
N ALA A 730 -14.38 -11.14 26.48
CA ALA A 730 -14.46 -11.38 25.04
C ALA A 730 -15.77 -12.09 24.70
N VAL A 731 -16.15 -12.11 23.42
CA VAL A 731 -17.37 -12.74 22.91
C VAL A 731 -17.08 -13.88 21.93
N ILE A 732 -17.92 -14.91 21.97
CA ILE A 732 -17.93 -16.02 21.02
C ILE A 732 -19.32 -16.09 20.35
N ILE A 733 -19.35 -16.15 19.02
CA ILE A 733 -20.56 -16.45 18.25
C ILE A 733 -20.60 -17.97 18.01
N ALA A 734 -21.42 -18.66 18.79
CA ALA A 734 -21.56 -20.12 18.71
C ALA A 734 -22.39 -20.53 17.47
N ASP A 735 -23.53 -19.87 17.27
CA ASP A 735 -24.46 -20.08 16.17
C ASP A 735 -25.04 -18.75 15.63
N VAL A 736 -25.96 -18.83 14.66
CA VAL A 736 -26.64 -17.65 14.11
C VAL A 736 -27.81 -17.26 15.01
N GLY A 737 -27.50 -16.75 16.20
CA GLY A 737 -28.50 -16.29 17.17
C GLY A 737 -27.99 -16.10 18.60
N SER A 738 -26.91 -16.76 19.00
CA SER A 738 -26.34 -16.66 20.35
C SER A 738 -24.93 -16.06 20.40
N ILE A 739 -24.72 -15.18 21.39
CA ILE A 739 -23.42 -14.69 21.82
C ILE A 739 -23.14 -15.24 23.22
N GLN A 740 -21.95 -15.83 23.41
CA GLN A 740 -21.43 -16.23 24.71
C GLN A 740 -20.37 -15.24 25.16
N VAL A 741 -20.37 -14.86 26.44
CA VAL A 741 -19.31 -14.02 27.04
C VAL A 741 -18.29 -14.95 27.70
N VAL A 742 -17.00 -14.71 27.46
CA VAL A 742 -15.89 -15.50 28.01
C VAL A 742 -14.82 -14.59 28.64
N ASP A 743 -14.04 -15.14 29.56
CA ASP A 743 -12.83 -14.48 30.08
C ASP A 743 -11.74 -14.54 29.01
N SER A 744 -11.14 -13.40 28.67
CA SER A 744 -10.01 -13.33 27.74
C SER A 744 -8.74 -14.02 28.27
N SER A 745 -8.71 -14.38 29.55
CA SER A 745 -7.64 -15.14 30.19
C SER A 745 -7.70 -16.64 29.84
N ASP A 746 -8.89 -17.14 29.49
CA ASP A 746 -9.16 -18.55 29.20
C ASP A 746 -9.27 -18.84 27.68
N TYR A 747 -9.42 -17.80 26.85
CA TYR A 747 -9.62 -17.92 25.39
C TYR A 747 -8.76 -16.91 24.60
N PRO A 748 -8.06 -17.33 23.53
CA PRO A 748 -7.43 -16.40 22.59
C PRO A 748 -8.50 -15.58 21.86
N TYR A 749 -8.23 -14.28 21.70
CA TYR A 749 -9.18 -13.34 21.09
C TYR A 749 -8.53 -12.34 20.14
N ILE A 750 -9.29 -11.94 19.13
CA ILE A 750 -8.96 -10.84 18.22
C ILE A 750 -9.68 -9.57 18.71
N ALA A 751 -8.99 -8.44 18.83
CA ALA A 751 -9.66 -7.15 19.11
C ALA A 751 -10.07 -6.46 17.80
N LEU A 752 -11.32 -6.01 17.71
CA LEU A 752 -11.87 -5.34 16.52
C LEU A 752 -11.84 -3.82 16.67
N SER A 753 -10.95 -3.18 15.92
CA SER A 753 -10.74 -1.73 15.87
C SER A 753 -11.50 -1.16 14.67
N HIS A 754 -12.39 -0.17 14.86
CA HIS A 754 -13.34 0.20 13.80
C HIS A 754 -13.96 1.61 13.93
N VAL A 755 -14.63 2.06 12.86
CA VAL A 755 -15.25 3.40 12.77
C VAL A 755 -16.74 3.37 13.17
N CYS A 756 -17.03 3.73 14.42
CA CYS A 756 -18.40 3.96 14.90
C CYS A 756 -18.99 5.26 14.33
N GLU A 757 -19.69 5.25 13.18
CA GLU A 757 -20.34 6.48 12.68
C GLU A 757 -21.58 6.32 11.76
N TYR A 758 -22.18 7.47 11.45
CA TYR A 758 -23.42 7.75 10.73
C TYR A 758 -23.20 9.10 9.98
N ILE A 759 -23.84 9.46 8.88
CA ILE A 759 -24.70 8.70 7.94
C ILE A 759 -23.79 8.22 6.76
N SER A 760 -24.19 7.70 5.58
CA SER A 760 -25.40 7.87 4.73
C SER A 760 -26.19 6.58 4.46
N ILE A 761 -27.41 6.68 3.90
CA ILE A 761 -28.41 5.58 3.73
C ILE A 761 -27.94 4.43 2.80
N HIS A 762 -26.74 4.52 2.24
CA HIS A 762 -26.13 3.49 1.37
C HIS A 762 -24.67 3.14 1.73
N ARG A 763 -23.97 3.96 2.54
CA ARG A 763 -22.52 3.85 2.78
C ARG A 763 -22.14 4.38 4.18
N ALA A 764 -22.15 3.49 5.17
CA ALA A 764 -21.57 3.67 6.50
C ALA A 764 -21.27 2.28 7.11
N ASP A 765 -20.36 2.19 8.08
CA ASP A 765 -20.03 0.92 8.73
C ASP A 765 -21.07 0.49 9.77
N GLY A 766 -21.55 1.46 10.56
CA GLY A 766 -22.68 1.28 11.47
C GLY A 766 -22.52 0.16 12.50
N LEU A 767 -21.28 -0.18 12.88
CA LEU A 767 -20.95 -1.24 13.84
C LEU A 767 -21.11 -0.82 15.32
N GLY A 768 -21.46 0.43 15.59
CA GLY A 768 -21.74 0.92 16.94
C GLY A 768 -23.19 0.66 17.40
N ASN A 769 -23.43 0.76 18.70
CA ASN A 769 -24.78 0.85 19.27
C ASN A 769 -24.75 1.59 20.62
N PRO A 770 -25.20 2.87 20.70
CA PRO A 770 -25.16 3.62 21.95
C PRO A 770 -26.30 3.26 22.92
N ASN A 771 -27.27 2.43 22.51
CA ASN A 771 -28.50 2.16 23.28
C ASN A 771 -28.55 0.75 23.89
N ASP A 772 -27.88 -0.23 23.29
CA ASP A 772 -27.91 -1.64 23.69
C ASP A 772 -26.58 -2.32 23.35
N ASN A 773 -26.14 -3.30 24.13
CA ASN A 773 -24.93 -4.09 23.80
C ASN A 773 -25.31 -5.20 22.81
N ALA A 774 -25.62 -4.80 21.58
CA ALA A 774 -26.27 -5.65 20.58
C ALA A 774 -25.99 -5.23 19.13
N LEU A 775 -25.95 -6.21 18.22
CA LEU A 775 -25.75 -5.99 16.77
C LEU A 775 -26.69 -6.85 15.91
N PRO A 776 -27.00 -6.41 14.67
CA PRO A 776 -27.66 -7.25 13.68
C PRO A 776 -26.92 -8.57 13.45
N SER A 777 -27.65 -9.68 13.39
CA SER A 777 -27.10 -11.02 13.12
C SER A 777 -26.31 -11.11 11.81
N CYS A 778 -26.61 -10.26 10.82
CA CYS A 778 -25.85 -10.17 9.56
C CYS A 778 -24.45 -9.54 9.73
N GLN A 779 -24.27 -8.57 10.64
CA GLN A 779 -22.96 -7.99 10.97
C GLN A 779 -22.15 -8.99 11.79
N LEU A 780 -22.76 -9.64 12.78
CA LEU A 780 -22.12 -10.70 13.56
C LEU A 780 -21.61 -11.84 12.66
N ARG A 781 -22.36 -12.22 11.62
CA ARG A 781 -21.91 -13.18 10.60
C ARG A 781 -20.67 -12.71 9.82
N ARG A 782 -20.62 -11.43 9.41
CA ARG A 782 -19.46 -10.80 8.73
C ARG A 782 -18.23 -10.79 9.64
N LEU A 783 -18.37 -10.31 10.88
CA LEU A 783 -17.27 -10.26 11.87
C LEU A 783 -16.72 -11.67 12.18
N ARG A 784 -17.60 -12.67 12.31
CA ARG A 784 -17.19 -14.09 12.45
C ARG A 784 -16.43 -14.61 11.23
N GLY A 785 -16.77 -14.13 10.03
CA GLY A 785 -16.05 -14.42 8.79
C GLY A 785 -14.62 -13.90 8.82
N TYR A 786 -14.44 -12.60 9.08
CA TYR A 786 -13.11 -11.96 9.14
C TYR A 786 -12.22 -12.56 10.25
N THR A 787 -12.77 -12.79 11.44
CA THR A 787 -12.03 -13.41 12.56
C THR A 787 -11.62 -14.86 12.25
N LYS A 788 -12.44 -15.61 11.49
CA LYS A 788 -12.08 -16.93 10.97
C LYS A 788 -10.96 -16.85 9.92
N GLN A 789 -11.07 -15.95 8.93
CA GLN A 789 -10.03 -15.75 7.90
C GLN A 789 -8.67 -15.44 8.53
N LEU A 790 -8.63 -14.53 9.52
CA LEU A 790 -7.39 -14.18 10.22
C LEU A 790 -6.80 -15.37 10.99
N SER A 791 -7.64 -16.20 11.60
CA SER A 791 -7.23 -17.44 12.27
C SER A 791 -6.72 -18.54 11.32
N GLU A 792 -7.16 -18.52 10.05
CA GLU A 792 -6.72 -19.48 9.03
C GLU A 792 -5.42 -19.02 8.36
N ALA A 793 -5.23 -17.70 8.19
CA ALA A 793 -4.00 -17.10 7.71
C ALA A 793 -2.85 -17.16 8.74
N HIS A 794 -3.16 -16.98 10.04
CA HIS A 794 -2.18 -17.01 11.14
C HIS A 794 -2.54 -18.07 12.19
N PRO A 795 -2.30 -19.36 11.92
CA PRO A 795 -2.63 -20.44 12.85
C PRO A 795 -1.70 -20.42 14.08
N TRP A 796 -2.24 -20.06 15.25
CA TRP A 796 -1.50 -20.03 16.52
C TRP A 796 -1.28 -21.46 17.09
N GLN A 797 -0.16 -22.10 16.71
CA GLN A 797 0.02 -23.55 16.91
C GLN A 797 0.28 -24.00 18.36
N ASP A 798 0.84 -23.16 19.23
CA ASP A 798 1.35 -23.53 20.57
C ASP A 798 0.40 -23.23 21.76
N MET A 799 -0.87 -22.89 21.50
CA MET A 799 -1.77 -22.41 22.56
C MET A 799 -2.31 -23.51 23.50
N PRO A 800 -2.27 -23.32 24.84
CA PRO A 800 -2.86 -24.27 25.80
C PRO A 800 -4.36 -24.52 25.56
N GLY A 801 -4.78 -25.77 25.67
CA GLY A 801 -6.20 -26.18 25.63
C GLY A 801 -6.67 -26.81 24.31
N GLY A 802 -5.96 -26.61 23.19
CA GLY A 802 -6.20 -27.38 21.95
C GLY A 802 -7.53 -27.13 21.23
N HIS A 803 -8.21 -26.01 21.49
CA HIS A 803 -9.51 -25.65 20.88
C HIS A 803 -9.40 -25.25 19.40
N LYS A 804 -9.25 -26.24 18.52
CA LYS A 804 -8.98 -26.13 17.07
C LYS A 804 -10.02 -25.41 16.16
N SER A 805 -11.01 -24.66 16.67
CA SER A 805 -12.10 -24.15 15.81
C SER A 805 -12.85 -22.90 16.26
N VAL A 806 -12.54 -22.28 17.41
CA VAL A 806 -13.28 -21.12 17.90
C VAL A 806 -12.32 -20.08 18.47
N VAL A 807 -12.30 -18.92 17.82
CA VAL A 807 -11.54 -17.73 18.26
C VAL A 807 -12.55 -16.73 18.79
N ALA A 808 -12.34 -16.24 20.01
CA ALA A 808 -13.17 -15.18 20.56
C ALA A 808 -12.81 -13.84 19.91
N PHE A 809 -13.63 -12.82 20.09
CA PHE A 809 -13.23 -11.46 19.75
C PHE A 809 -13.68 -10.45 20.78
N TRP A 810 -13.00 -9.31 20.82
CA TRP A 810 -13.37 -8.14 21.62
C TRP A 810 -13.83 -7.02 20.69
N MET A 811 -14.88 -6.31 21.07
CA MET A 811 -15.34 -5.11 20.36
C MET A 811 -16.08 -4.20 21.34
N ASP A 812 -15.81 -2.90 21.32
CA ASP A 812 -16.26 -1.96 22.34
C ASP A 812 -17.79 -2.00 22.58
N THR A 813 -18.56 -2.03 21.49
CA THR A 813 -20.02 -2.04 21.45
C THR A 813 -20.63 -3.32 22.03
N LEU A 814 -19.87 -4.41 22.09
CA LEU A 814 -20.28 -5.68 22.71
C LEU A 814 -19.71 -5.83 24.14
N CYS A 815 -18.51 -5.30 24.38
CA CYS A 815 -17.71 -5.56 25.59
C CYS A 815 -17.66 -4.38 26.59
N ILE A 816 -18.25 -3.22 26.29
CA ILE A 816 -18.33 -2.06 27.20
C ILE A 816 -19.81 -1.75 27.51
N PRO A 817 -20.27 -1.89 28.77
CA PRO A 817 -21.67 -1.63 29.14
C PRO A 817 -22.14 -0.22 28.78
N VAL A 818 -23.18 -0.10 27.95
CA VAL A 818 -23.74 1.20 27.54
C VAL A 818 -24.82 1.74 28.48
N ASP A 819 -25.50 0.85 29.23
CA ASP A 819 -26.56 1.22 30.19
C ASP A 819 -26.07 2.26 31.23
N PRO A 820 -26.72 3.44 31.33
CA PRO A 820 -26.35 4.47 32.32
C PRO A 820 -26.31 3.99 33.77
N ARG A 821 -27.11 2.97 34.13
CA ARG A 821 -27.13 2.33 35.46
C ARG A 821 -25.84 1.55 35.74
N MET A 822 -25.11 1.15 34.71
CA MET A 822 -23.89 0.36 34.76
C MET A 822 -22.61 1.20 34.60
N LYS A 823 -22.70 2.54 34.69
CA LYS A 823 -21.57 3.48 34.45
C LYS A 823 -20.26 3.08 35.17
N GLN A 824 -20.31 2.55 36.38
CA GLN A 824 -19.13 2.08 37.11
C GLN A 824 -18.36 0.95 36.39
N TYR A 825 -19.07 0.08 35.68
CA TYR A 825 -18.47 -1.00 34.88
C TYR A 825 -17.95 -0.49 33.53
N ARG A 826 -18.58 0.53 32.94
CA ARG A 826 -18.00 1.28 31.81
C ARG A 826 -16.69 1.96 32.19
N THR A 827 -16.59 2.56 33.38
CA THR A 827 -15.32 3.10 33.91
C THR A 827 -14.26 2.00 34.07
N LYS A 828 -14.62 0.83 34.64
CA LYS A 828 -13.69 -0.31 34.72
C LYS A 828 -13.25 -0.84 33.36
N ALA A 829 -14.15 -0.91 32.38
CA ALA A 829 -13.80 -1.33 31.03
C ALA A 829 -12.81 -0.37 30.36
N ILE A 830 -13.01 0.96 30.53
CA ILE A 830 -12.06 1.99 30.05
C ILE A 830 -10.69 1.84 30.72
N GLN A 831 -10.65 1.55 32.04
CA GLN A 831 -9.39 1.26 32.75
C GLN A 831 -8.69 -0.02 32.29
N LEU A 832 -9.41 -0.93 31.61
CA LEU A 832 -8.87 -2.19 31.09
C LEU A 832 -8.49 -2.11 29.59
N LEU A 833 -8.65 -0.97 28.92
CA LEU A 833 -8.32 -0.83 27.50
C LEU A 833 -6.83 -1.09 27.19
N GLU A 834 -5.91 -0.67 28.08
CA GLU A 834 -4.48 -0.99 27.93
C GLU A 834 -4.25 -2.50 27.80
N LYS A 835 -4.78 -3.26 28.76
CA LYS A 835 -4.71 -4.72 28.79
C LYS A 835 -5.42 -5.34 27.57
N THR A 836 -6.57 -4.79 27.20
CA THR A 836 -7.45 -5.34 26.14
C THR A 836 -6.76 -5.43 24.78
N PHE A 837 -5.99 -4.41 24.38
CA PHE A 837 -5.28 -4.43 23.08
C PHE A 837 -3.87 -5.02 23.17
N HIS A 838 -3.22 -4.95 24.34
CA HIS A 838 -1.92 -5.58 24.57
C HIS A 838 -2.00 -7.12 24.59
N ASP A 839 -2.98 -7.68 25.31
CA ASP A 839 -3.14 -9.12 25.53
C ASP A 839 -3.87 -9.83 24.37
N ALA A 840 -4.36 -9.09 23.37
CA ALA A 840 -5.02 -9.65 22.19
C ALA A 840 -4.05 -10.52 21.35
N ALA A 841 -4.57 -11.58 20.71
CA ALA A 841 -3.80 -12.39 19.77
C ALA A 841 -3.51 -11.63 18.47
N ALA A 842 -4.51 -10.87 18.00
CA ALA A 842 -4.39 -9.92 16.90
C ALA A 842 -5.34 -8.73 17.10
N VAL A 843 -5.05 -7.60 16.46
CA VAL A 843 -5.96 -6.46 16.33
C VAL A 843 -6.33 -6.30 14.87
N LEU A 844 -7.61 -6.43 14.54
CA LEU A 844 -8.12 -6.29 13.18
C LEU A 844 -8.83 -4.94 13.03
N VAL A 845 -8.33 -4.13 12.12
CA VAL A 845 -8.87 -2.83 11.72
C VAL A 845 -9.91 -3.01 10.62
N LEU A 846 -11.09 -2.41 10.83
CA LEU A 846 -12.19 -2.35 9.87
C LEU A 846 -12.41 -0.89 9.45
N ASP A 847 -12.16 -0.60 8.18
CA ASP A 847 -12.42 0.70 7.53
C ASP A 847 -12.91 0.45 6.10
N ARG A 848 -14.06 1.04 5.75
CA ARG A 848 -14.75 0.77 4.48
C ARG A 848 -13.99 1.24 3.23
N GLU A 849 -13.08 2.19 3.35
CA GLU A 849 -12.23 2.61 2.22
C GLU A 849 -11.04 1.66 1.98
N LEU A 850 -10.76 0.76 2.93
CA LEU A 850 -9.74 -0.28 2.85
C LEU A 850 -10.33 -1.65 2.48
N GLU A 851 -11.52 -2.00 2.99
CA GLU A 851 -12.22 -3.27 2.70
C GLU A 851 -12.55 -3.51 1.21
N ILE A 852 -12.41 -2.50 0.36
CA ILE A 852 -12.62 -2.56 -1.10
C ILE A 852 -11.31 -2.65 -1.90
N VAL A 853 -10.15 -2.58 -1.25
CA VAL A 853 -8.83 -2.56 -1.89
C VAL A 853 -8.30 -3.99 -1.94
N ASN A 854 -7.75 -4.43 -3.07
CA ASN A 854 -7.08 -5.74 -3.18
C ASN A 854 -5.58 -5.57 -2.87
N SER A 855 -5.18 -5.96 -1.66
CA SER A 855 -3.82 -5.82 -1.17
C SER A 855 -2.79 -6.64 -1.96
N THR A 856 -3.20 -7.71 -2.64
CA THR A 856 -2.27 -8.52 -3.46
C THR A 856 -1.79 -7.75 -4.69
N THR A 857 -2.70 -7.02 -5.36
CA THR A 857 -2.43 -6.29 -6.61
C THR A 857 -2.04 -4.83 -6.41
N THR A 858 -2.45 -4.20 -5.31
CA THR A 858 -2.21 -2.77 -5.06
C THR A 858 -0.78 -2.49 -4.57
N PRO A 859 -0.03 -1.51 -5.14
CA PRO A 859 1.32 -1.14 -4.70
C PRO A 859 1.38 -0.73 -3.21
N PHE A 860 2.51 -0.99 -2.53
CA PHE A 860 2.64 -0.64 -1.11
C PHE A 860 2.55 0.87 -0.87
N LEU A 861 3.03 1.68 -1.81
CA LEU A 861 2.87 3.14 -1.83
C LEU A 861 1.39 3.54 -1.76
N GLU A 862 0.51 2.89 -2.51
CA GLU A 862 -0.93 3.16 -2.49
C GLU A 862 -1.58 2.67 -1.20
N LEU A 863 -1.27 1.44 -0.75
CA LEU A 863 -1.79 0.90 0.51
C LEU A 863 -1.44 1.81 1.70
N GLY A 864 -0.20 2.33 1.73
CA GLY A 864 0.24 3.27 2.75
C GLY A 864 -0.49 4.62 2.68
N ILE A 865 -0.71 5.18 1.48
CA ILE A 865 -1.47 6.43 1.30
C ILE A 865 -2.94 6.22 1.75
N ARG A 866 -3.56 5.10 1.37
CA ARG A 866 -4.94 4.77 1.79
C ARG A 866 -5.04 4.57 3.30
N ILE A 867 -4.10 3.88 3.95
CA ILE A 867 -4.06 3.75 5.42
C ILE A 867 -3.86 5.12 6.09
N LEU A 868 -2.92 5.95 5.60
CA LEU A 868 -2.65 7.30 6.10
C LEU A 868 -3.88 8.21 6.00
N CYS A 869 -4.72 8.04 4.98
CA CYS A 869 -5.90 8.86 4.71
C CYS A 869 -7.23 8.28 5.20
N SER A 870 -7.24 7.03 5.68
CA SER A 870 -8.43 6.31 6.17
C SER A 870 -9.19 7.06 7.27
N GLY A 871 -10.50 6.80 7.38
CA GLY A 871 -11.34 7.38 8.44
C GLY A 871 -10.94 6.88 9.83
N TRP A 872 -10.51 5.62 9.92
CA TRP A 872 -9.87 5.02 11.09
C TRP A 872 -8.65 5.83 11.56
N ALA A 873 -7.80 6.29 10.64
CA ALA A 873 -6.63 7.10 10.96
C ALA A 873 -6.97 8.52 11.46
N LYS A 874 -8.20 9.01 11.29
CA LYS A 874 -8.62 10.34 11.78
C LYS A 874 -9.25 10.34 13.17
N ARG A 875 -9.49 9.18 13.79
CA ARG A 875 -10.10 9.10 15.13
C ARG A 875 -9.02 9.08 16.22
N LEU A 876 -9.28 9.73 17.36
CA LEU A 876 -8.38 9.69 18.52
C LEU A 876 -8.27 8.26 19.09
N TRP A 877 -9.41 7.64 19.42
CA TRP A 877 -9.42 6.38 20.18
C TRP A 877 -8.70 5.23 19.45
N THR A 878 -8.81 5.16 18.12
CA THR A 878 -8.11 4.16 17.28
C THR A 878 -6.59 4.24 17.38
N LEU A 879 -6.01 5.37 17.83
CA LEU A 879 -4.59 5.45 18.16
C LEU A 879 -4.23 4.45 19.27
N GLN A 880 -4.96 4.50 20.39
CA GLN A 880 -4.75 3.61 21.54
C GLN A 880 -4.85 2.15 21.12
N GLU A 881 -5.90 1.81 20.37
CA GLU A 881 -6.16 0.50 19.80
C GLU A 881 -4.97 0.00 18.93
N SER A 882 -4.39 0.89 18.12
CA SER A 882 -3.29 0.60 17.20
C SER A 882 -1.91 0.53 17.83
N THR A 883 -1.63 1.35 18.84
CA THR A 883 -0.31 1.48 19.47
C THR A 883 -0.07 0.35 20.47
N LEU A 884 -1.12 -0.06 21.18
CA LEU A 884 -1.09 -1.20 22.11
C LEU A 884 -0.98 -2.57 21.39
N ALA A 885 -1.32 -2.64 20.10
CA ALA A 885 -1.24 -3.83 19.26
C ALA A 885 0.19 -4.36 18.97
N GLY A 886 1.19 -3.94 19.75
CA GLY A 886 2.58 -4.39 19.65
C GLY A 886 3.29 -4.26 20.99
N GLY A 887 3.80 -5.38 21.51
CA GLY A 887 4.52 -5.45 22.78
C GLY A 887 5.96 -4.93 22.65
N ALA A 888 6.67 -4.86 23.78
CA ALA A 888 8.02 -4.30 23.83
C ALA A 888 9.08 -5.06 22.99
N GLN A 889 8.80 -6.32 22.62
CA GLN A 889 9.63 -7.18 21.78
C GLN A 889 8.80 -8.15 20.91
N SER A 890 7.52 -7.84 20.60
CA SER A 890 6.68 -8.73 19.78
C SER A 890 6.73 -8.40 18.29
N GLU A 891 6.39 -9.40 17.48
CA GLU A 891 5.94 -9.22 16.10
C GLU A 891 4.71 -8.29 16.06
N ASP A 892 4.47 -7.68 14.90
CA ASP A 892 3.32 -6.80 14.69
C ASP A 892 2.01 -7.61 14.66
N LYS A 893 1.01 -7.17 15.44
CA LYS A 893 -0.29 -7.82 15.53
C LYS A 893 -1.42 -7.04 14.85
N ILE A 894 -1.12 -5.97 14.10
CA ILE A 894 -2.12 -5.09 13.49
C ILE A 894 -2.40 -5.50 12.04
N TYR A 895 -3.64 -5.93 11.80
CA TYR A 895 -4.15 -6.34 10.51
C TYR A 895 -5.19 -5.34 10.04
N PHE A 896 -5.24 -5.04 8.75
CA PHE A 896 -6.30 -4.27 8.12
C PHE A 896 -7.15 -5.21 7.29
N GLN A 897 -8.47 -5.19 7.44
CA GLN A 897 -9.36 -5.95 6.57
C GLN A 897 -9.39 -5.28 5.19
N MET A 898 -8.87 -5.99 4.18
CA MET A 898 -8.88 -5.64 2.77
C MET A 898 -9.89 -6.54 2.04
N TYR A 899 -10.10 -6.31 0.73
CA TYR A 899 -11.01 -7.11 -0.09
C TYR A 899 -10.59 -8.59 -0.19
N ASP A 900 -9.28 -8.80 -0.32
CA ASP A 900 -8.60 -10.10 -0.41
C ASP A 900 -8.41 -10.80 0.94
N GLY A 901 -8.63 -10.10 2.07
CA GLY A 901 -8.53 -10.65 3.41
C GLY A 901 -7.77 -9.74 4.40
N PRO A 902 -7.37 -10.27 5.57
CA PRO A 902 -6.59 -9.53 6.56
C PRO A 902 -5.14 -9.27 6.09
N PHE A 903 -4.83 -8.02 5.75
CA PHE A 903 -3.48 -7.57 5.41
C PHE A 903 -2.69 -7.18 6.67
N LEU A 904 -1.58 -7.87 6.95
CA LEU A 904 -0.66 -7.53 8.05
C LEU A 904 0.10 -6.23 7.73
N HIS A 905 -0.13 -5.18 8.52
CA HIS A 905 0.69 -3.97 8.47
C HIS A 905 1.95 -4.17 9.31
N GLN A 906 3.07 -4.45 8.63
CA GLN A 906 4.40 -4.45 9.22
C GLN A 906 4.79 -3.02 9.62
N LYS A 907 4.98 -2.76 10.91
CA LYS A 907 5.38 -1.44 11.41
C LYS A 907 6.89 -1.27 11.25
N LEU A 908 7.30 -0.54 10.21
CA LEU A 908 8.65 0.03 10.12
C LEU A 908 8.81 1.20 11.11
N ASN A 909 8.90 0.83 12.39
CA ASN A 909 9.06 1.73 13.55
C ASN A 909 10.34 2.59 13.45
N GLN A 910 10.32 3.83 13.94
CA GLN A 910 11.51 4.69 13.97
C GLN A 910 12.65 4.09 14.79
N ASN A 911 12.37 3.22 15.77
CA ASN A 911 13.42 2.50 16.49
C ASN A 911 14.18 1.45 15.65
N ARG A 912 13.66 0.97 14.50
CA ARG A 912 14.52 0.26 13.51
C ARG A 912 15.59 1.21 12.92
N ARG A 913 15.33 2.52 12.90
CA ARG A 913 16.33 3.56 12.59
C ARG A 913 17.36 3.81 13.71
N ARG A 914 17.16 3.26 14.92
CA ARG A 914 18.22 3.14 15.95
C ARG A 914 18.96 1.78 15.89
N ALA A 915 18.34 0.75 15.31
CA ALA A 915 18.99 -0.50 14.90
C ALA A 915 19.72 -0.40 13.54
N VAL A 916 19.90 0.81 12.99
CA VAL A 916 20.67 1.09 11.75
C VAL A 916 22.15 0.72 11.86
N LEU A 917 22.63 0.45 13.08
CA LEU A 917 23.87 -0.24 13.35
C LEU A 917 23.56 -1.48 14.20
N ASP A 918 23.88 -2.68 13.71
CA ASP A 918 24.13 -3.82 14.59
C ASP A 918 25.36 -3.56 15.48
N GLU A 919 25.75 -4.50 16.35
CA GLU A 919 26.95 -4.38 17.20
C GLU A 919 28.26 -4.20 16.39
N PHE A 920 28.18 -4.29 15.05
CA PHE A 920 29.26 -4.16 14.09
C PHE A 920 29.03 -3.06 13.01
N GLY A 921 27.94 -2.28 13.10
CA GLY A 921 27.72 -1.10 12.27
C GLY A 921 26.94 -1.25 10.95
N ARG A 922 26.06 -2.26 10.79
CA ARG A 922 25.38 -2.55 9.50
C ARG A 922 23.86 -2.27 9.49
N PRO A 923 23.29 -1.69 8.39
CA PRO A 923 21.85 -1.45 8.26
C PRO A 923 20.99 -2.67 7.86
N GLU A 924 19.75 -2.66 8.34
CA GLU A 924 18.66 -3.54 7.91
C GLU A 924 18.28 -3.31 6.43
N HIS A 925 17.90 -4.37 5.72
CA HIS A 925 17.85 -4.43 4.25
C HIS A 925 16.64 -3.73 3.61
N LEU A 926 15.49 -3.70 4.29
CA LEU A 926 14.22 -3.21 3.73
C LEU A 926 14.19 -1.69 3.51
N LEU A 927 14.93 -0.90 4.31
CA LEU A 927 14.81 0.56 4.29
C LEU A 927 15.33 1.20 2.98
N GLU A 928 16.32 0.58 2.35
CA GLU A 928 16.95 1.05 1.12
C GLU A 928 16.12 0.68 -0.13
N GLU A 929 15.40 -0.45 -0.07
CA GLU A 929 14.35 -0.82 -1.04
C GLU A 929 13.20 0.19 -1.00
N HIS A 930 12.68 0.50 0.18
CA HIS A 930 11.61 1.50 0.35
C HIS A 930 12.00 2.91 -0.14
N ALA A 931 13.29 3.28 -0.10
CA ALA A 931 13.77 4.54 -0.67
C ALA A 931 13.68 4.55 -2.21
N MET A 932 14.08 3.45 -2.87
CA MET A 932 13.89 3.28 -4.32
C MET A 932 12.41 3.31 -4.72
N LEU A 933 11.49 2.90 -3.84
CA LEU A 933 10.06 2.80 -4.14
C LEU A 933 9.20 4.02 -3.75
N PHE A 934 9.79 5.18 -3.43
CA PHE A 934 9.11 6.39 -2.91
C PHE A 934 8.36 6.18 -1.56
N GLN A 935 8.72 5.15 -0.79
CA GLN A 935 7.97 4.74 0.40
C GLN A 935 8.56 5.28 1.71
N SER A 936 9.80 5.78 1.73
CA SER A 936 10.49 6.22 2.95
C SER A 936 9.76 7.30 3.76
N ASN A 937 9.28 8.38 3.12
CA ASN A 937 8.57 9.46 3.85
C ASN A 937 7.15 9.04 4.24
N LEU A 938 6.51 8.20 3.44
CA LEU A 938 5.22 7.59 3.78
C LEU A 938 5.32 6.66 4.99
N ILE A 939 6.34 5.80 5.02
CA ILE A 939 6.66 4.93 6.17
C ILE A 939 6.95 5.75 7.42
N TRP A 940 7.67 6.87 7.29
CA TRP A 940 7.88 7.79 8.41
C TRP A 940 6.57 8.37 8.94
N SER A 941 5.69 8.85 8.06
CA SER A 941 4.37 9.38 8.45
C SER A 941 3.45 8.30 9.06
N LEU A 942 3.46 7.08 8.51
CA LEU A 942 2.75 5.93 9.08
C LEU A 942 3.31 5.51 10.44
N GLY A 943 4.63 5.55 10.63
CA GLY A 943 5.28 5.27 11.91
C GLY A 943 4.99 6.33 12.97
N GLY A 944 4.82 7.59 12.59
CA GLY A 944 4.32 8.66 13.47
C GLY A 944 2.83 8.49 13.82
N LEU A 945 2.00 8.11 12.85
CA LEU A 945 0.55 7.92 13.00
C LEU A 945 0.17 6.64 13.78
N ILE A 946 0.94 5.55 13.61
CA ILE A 946 0.67 4.20 14.15
C ILE A 946 1.89 3.68 14.98
N PRO A 947 2.42 4.46 15.93
CA PRO A 947 3.67 4.14 16.62
C PRO A 947 3.56 2.86 17.46
N SER A 948 4.68 2.19 17.72
CA SER A 948 4.72 1.08 18.68
C SER A 948 4.78 1.56 20.13
N LEU A 949 4.23 0.73 21.02
CA LEU A 949 4.28 0.94 22.46
C LEU A 949 5.72 1.01 22.99
N HIS A 950 6.62 0.21 22.41
CA HIS A 950 8.05 0.24 22.72
C HIS A 950 8.65 1.61 22.43
N GLU A 951 8.37 2.17 21.24
CA GLU A 951 8.95 3.43 20.80
C GLU A 951 8.55 4.58 21.71
N ILE A 952 7.25 4.81 21.91
CA ILE A 952 6.74 5.87 22.81
C ILE A 952 7.30 5.72 24.22
N ARG A 953 7.32 4.50 24.79
CA ARG A 953 7.84 4.29 26.16
C ARG A 953 9.38 4.35 26.25
N SER A 954 10.10 4.22 25.13
CA SER A 954 11.57 4.37 25.06
C SER A 954 12.06 5.82 24.89
N LEU A 955 11.20 6.72 24.39
CA LEU A 955 11.52 8.11 24.02
C LEU A 955 11.65 9.06 25.23
N GLY A 956 12.44 8.64 26.21
CA GLY A 956 13.04 9.49 27.24
C GLY A 956 14.49 9.10 27.59
N ASN A 957 14.98 7.92 27.17
CA ASN A 957 16.24 7.33 27.68
C ASN A 957 17.43 7.39 26.71
N LEU A 958 17.23 7.73 25.44
CA LEU A 958 18.17 7.33 24.36
C LEU A 958 19.08 8.44 23.81
N ASP A 959 18.80 9.71 24.09
CA ASP A 959 19.63 10.85 23.66
C ASP A 959 19.39 12.16 24.44
N GLY A 960 18.26 12.29 25.16
CA GLY A 960 17.90 13.51 25.90
C GLY A 960 17.41 14.66 25.01
N THR A 961 17.16 14.42 23.71
CA THR A 961 16.71 15.42 22.73
C THR A 961 15.26 15.26 22.31
N ARG A 962 14.66 14.07 22.53
CA ARG A 962 13.26 13.77 22.24
C ARG A 962 12.50 13.49 23.54
N SER A 963 11.43 14.23 23.80
CA SER A 963 10.48 13.93 24.87
C SER A 963 9.35 13.02 24.39
N ARG A 964 8.76 12.27 25.32
CA ARG A 964 7.50 11.52 25.14
C ARG A 964 6.37 12.38 24.58
N PHE A 965 6.35 13.68 24.87
CA PHE A 965 5.36 14.60 24.33
C PHE A 965 5.46 14.78 22.80
N VAL A 966 6.65 14.70 22.20
CA VAL A 966 6.80 14.72 20.72
C VAL A 966 6.16 13.47 20.12
N ALA A 967 6.46 12.30 20.69
CA ALA A 967 5.96 11.02 20.18
C ALA A 967 4.43 10.93 20.22
N ILE A 968 3.78 11.64 21.16
CA ILE A 968 2.32 11.67 21.26
C ILE A 968 1.74 12.79 20.40
N TYR A 969 2.40 13.96 20.30
CA TYR A 969 2.03 15.02 19.34
C TYR A 969 1.94 14.43 17.93
N ASP A 970 3.03 13.79 17.47
CA ASP A 970 3.16 13.20 16.14
C ASP A 970 2.08 12.14 15.86
N ALA A 971 1.54 11.51 16.90
CA ALA A 971 0.53 10.46 16.82
C ALA A 971 -0.92 10.95 16.93
N ILE A 972 -1.16 12.12 17.55
CA ILE A 972 -2.48 12.78 17.63
C ILE A 972 -2.68 13.85 16.54
N GLU A 973 -1.63 14.26 15.82
CA GLU A 973 -1.68 15.21 14.70
C GLU A 973 -2.68 14.73 13.63
N GLY A 974 -3.70 15.54 13.34
CA GLY A 974 -4.80 15.19 12.42
C GLY A 974 -5.88 14.25 12.99
N ARG A 975 -5.75 13.75 14.23
CA ARG A 975 -6.79 12.93 14.89
C ARG A 975 -7.79 13.80 15.65
N THR A 976 -9.07 13.40 15.63
CA THR A 976 -10.17 14.14 16.25
C THR A 976 -11.06 13.26 17.13
N THR A 977 -11.81 13.89 18.05
CA THR A 977 -12.74 13.23 18.99
C THR A 977 -13.96 14.11 19.27
N SER A 978 -15.13 13.51 19.46
CA SER A 978 -16.38 14.21 19.78
C SER A 978 -16.41 14.69 21.23
N LYS A 979 -15.45 14.22 22.05
CA LYS A 979 -15.27 14.56 23.46
C LYS A 979 -13.81 14.93 23.67
N ALA A 980 -13.48 16.21 23.50
CA ALA A 980 -12.12 16.73 23.67
C ALA A 980 -11.54 16.46 25.08
N GLU A 981 -12.41 16.30 26.09
CA GLU A 981 -11.99 15.88 27.43
C GLU A 981 -11.47 14.43 27.50
N ASP A 982 -11.65 13.60 26.47
CA ASP A 982 -11.09 12.24 26.41
C ASP A 982 -9.62 12.21 25.90
N VAL A 983 -9.10 13.30 25.32
CA VAL A 983 -7.68 13.40 24.87
C VAL A 983 -6.68 12.96 25.95
N PRO A 984 -6.74 13.45 27.20
CA PRO A 984 -5.74 13.08 28.21
C PRO A 984 -5.84 11.63 28.69
N LEU A 985 -7.00 10.97 28.51
CA LEU A 985 -7.19 9.55 28.86
C LEU A 985 -6.45 8.64 27.88
N CYS A 986 -6.65 8.87 26.58
CA CYS A 986 -5.97 8.15 25.50
C CYS A 986 -4.44 8.23 25.67
N MET A 987 -3.94 9.45 25.90
CA MET A 987 -2.50 9.72 26.05
C MET A 987 -1.89 9.05 27.29
N ALA A 988 -2.54 9.17 28.45
CA ALA A 988 -2.06 8.53 29.68
C ALA A 988 -2.04 7.00 29.59
N SER A 989 -3.06 6.38 28.98
CA SER A 989 -3.10 4.92 28.81
C SER A 989 -2.04 4.40 27.84
N ILE A 990 -1.78 5.08 26.72
CA ILE A 990 -0.69 4.71 25.79
C ILE A 990 0.67 4.70 26.53
N LEU A 991 0.89 5.66 27.43
CA LEU A 991 2.10 5.74 28.24
C LEU A 991 2.17 4.76 29.43
N GLY A 992 1.11 4.02 29.74
CA GLY A 992 1.05 3.13 30.90
C GLY A 992 1.00 3.90 32.22
N ARG A 993 0.36 5.08 32.22
CA ARG A 993 0.08 5.88 33.41
C ARG A 993 -1.34 5.59 33.91
N ASP A 994 -1.55 5.66 35.23
CA ASP A 994 -2.89 5.46 35.81
C ASP A 994 -3.87 6.56 35.34
N VAL A 995 -4.94 6.13 34.67
CA VAL A 995 -6.01 7.01 34.18
C VAL A 995 -7.09 7.30 35.23
N ALA A 996 -7.09 6.63 36.39
CA ALA A 996 -8.11 6.81 37.43
C ALA A 996 -8.21 8.27 37.98
N PRO A 997 -7.11 9.03 38.18
CA PRO A 997 -7.20 10.44 38.56
C PRO A 997 -7.89 11.29 37.48
N ILE A 998 -7.59 11.03 36.21
CA ILE A 998 -8.16 11.75 35.06
C ILE A 998 -9.64 11.40 34.89
N LEU A 999 -10.02 10.12 35.01
CA LEU A 999 -11.42 9.65 34.99
C LEU A 999 -12.27 10.22 36.14
N SER A 1000 -11.63 10.59 37.26
CA SER A 1000 -12.28 11.17 38.43
C SER A 1000 -12.48 12.69 38.29
N ALA A 1001 -11.70 13.36 37.43
CA ALA A 1001 -11.78 14.79 37.20
C ALA A 1001 -12.97 15.18 36.31
N ARG A 1002 -13.46 16.42 36.46
CA ARG A 1002 -14.66 16.92 35.77
C ARG A 1002 -14.31 17.98 34.74
N GLY A 1003 -14.78 17.80 33.50
CA GLY A 1003 -14.56 18.73 32.41
C GLY A 1003 -13.12 18.72 31.89
N ILE A 1004 -12.94 19.24 30.67
CA ILE A 1004 -11.63 19.34 30.00
C ILE A 1004 -10.55 19.98 30.88
N GLN A 1005 -10.83 21.11 31.55
CA GLN A 1005 -9.88 21.81 32.43
C GLN A 1005 -9.33 20.90 33.54
N GLY A 1006 -10.21 20.17 34.24
CA GLY A 1006 -9.81 19.31 35.35
C GLY A 1006 -9.11 18.01 34.90
N ARG A 1007 -9.49 17.48 33.74
CA ARG A 1007 -8.82 16.29 33.17
C ARG A 1007 -7.41 16.60 32.65
N PHE A 1008 -7.19 17.79 32.08
CA PHE A 1008 -5.85 18.20 31.66
C PHE A 1008 -4.93 18.51 32.86
N SER A 1009 -5.39 19.17 33.93
CA SER A 1009 -4.54 19.35 35.13
C SER A 1009 -4.23 18.02 35.82
N ALA A 1010 -5.21 17.09 35.91
CA ALA A 1010 -4.95 15.72 36.36
C ALA A 1010 -3.93 14.99 35.47
N PHE A 1011 -3.96 15.20 34.15
CA PHE A 1011 -2.99 14.63 33.22
C PHE A 1011 -1.57 15.18 33.42
N TYR A 1012 -1.39 16.49 33.60
CA TYR A 1012 -0.05 17.05 33.85
C TYR A 1012 0.59 16.50 35.14
N LEU A 1013 -0.20 16.31 36.20
CA LEU A 1013 0.24 15.63 37.44
C LEU A 1013 0.58 14.16 37.22
N VAL A 1014 -0.23 13.43 36.44
CA VAL A 1014 -0.01 12.00 36.10
C VAL A 1014 1.18 11.82 35.15
N MET A 1015 1.48 12.82 34.31
CA MET A 1015 2.67 12.87 33.48
C MET A 1015 3.93 13.13 34.29
N ARG A 1016 3.90 14.12 35.18
CA ARG A 1016 5.02 14.63 36.01
C ARG A 1016 6.20 15.21 35.22
N ASP A 1017 6.70 14.49 34.23
CA ASP A 1017 7.85 14.86 33.42
C ASP A 1017 7.35 15.62 32.16
N ILE A 1018 7.59 16.93 32.09
CA ILE A 1018 7.01 17.85 31.09
C ILE A 1018 8.13 18.64 30.39
N PRO A 1019 8.15 18.80 29.05
CA PRO A 1019 9.17 19.60 28.36
C PRO A 1019 9.24 21.05 28.85
N GLU A 1020 10.44 21.49 29.21
CA GLU A 1020 10.76 22.87 29.61
C GLU A 1020 10.33 23.90 28.54
N GLY A 1021 10.33 23.51 27.26
CA GLY A 1021 9.91 24.34 26.14
C GLY A 1021 8.45 24.82 26.21
N VAL A 1022 7.58 24.15 26.99
CA VAL A 1022 6.17 24.54 27.20
C VAL A 1022 6.04 25.95 27.79
N LEU A 1023 7.04 26.41 28.54
CA LEU A 1023 7.07 27.77 29.09
C LEU A 1023 6.95 28.83 27.98
N TRP A 1024 7.49 28.58 26.78
CA TRP A 1024 7.55 29.52 25.65
C TRP A 1024 6.36 29.41 24.68
N LEU A 1025 5.34 28.59 24.98
CA LEU A 1025 4.12 28.49 24.17
C LEU A 1025 3.20 29.69 24.40
N GLU A 1026 3.48 30.79 23.71
CA GLU A 1026 2.52 31.88 23.48
C GLU A 1026 1.44 31.43 22.46
N GLY A 1027 0.27 32.10 22.47
CA GLY A 1027 -0.83 31.86 21.53
C GLY A 1027 -1.71 30.66 21.86
N ALA A 1028 -1.15 29.56 22.37
CA ALA A 1028 -1.90 28.38 22.80
C ALA A 1028 -2.83 28.67 23.99
N GLU A 1029 -4.10 28.26 23.90
CA GLU A 1029 -5.07 28.39 25.01
C GLU A 1029 -4.59 27.61 26.24
N LYS A 1030 -4.66 28.24 27.42
CA LYS A 1030 -4.12 27.73 28.69
C LYS A 1030 -5.21 27.29 29.66
N LEU A 1031 -4.82 26.47 30.66
CA LEU A 1031 -5.70 26.19 31.80
C LEU A 1031 -5.97 27.47 32.61
N ALA A 1032 -7.23 27.70 32.97
CA ALA A 1032 -7.69 28.96 33.56
C ALA A 1032 -7.44 29.06 35.08
N HIS A 1033 -6.87 28.03 35.68
CA HIS A 1033 -6.74 27.85 37.13
C HIS A 1033 -5.29 27.62 37.54
N ALA A 1034 -4.87 28.24 38.64
CA ALA A 1034 -3.58 27.94 39.26
C ALA A 1034 -3.60 26.53 39.88
N PRO A 1035 -2.46 25.83 39.95
CA PRO A 1035 -1.11 26.24 39.52
C PRO A 1035 -0.77 25.83 38.06
N PHE A 1036 -1.74 25.79 37.15
CA PHE A 1036 -1.55 25.25 35.80
C PHE A 1036 -1.66 26.31 34.68
N ARG A 1037 -1.59 27.61 34.96
CA ARG A 1037 -1.85 28.66 33.94
C ARG A 1037 -0.80 28.75 32.83
N TRP A 1038 0.37 28.15 33.04
CA TRP A 1038 1.41 27.94 32.01
C TRP A 1038 1.07 26.83 31.01
N ALA A 1039 0.23 25.86 31.42
CA ALA A 1039 -0.02 24.62 30.69
C ALA A 1039 -1.15 24.81 29.66
N PRO A 1040 -1.00 24.33 28.41
CA PRO A 1040 -2.04 24.43 27.41
C PRO A 1040 -3.21 23.48 27.68
N ILE A 1041 -4.40 23.81 27.16
CA ILE A 1041 -5.60 22.95 27.23
C ILE A 1041 -5.74 22.00 26.02
N SER A 1042 -4.81 22.09 25.07
CA SER A 1042 -4.67 21.17 23.94
C SER A 1042 -3.18 20.85 23.75
N LEU A 1043 -2.91 19.66 23.23
CA LEU A 1043 -1.56 19.19 22.90
C LEU A 1043 -1.39 18.97 21.37
N ALA A 1044 -2.45 19.19 20.59
CA ALA A 1044 -2.48 19.07 19.13
C ALA A 1044 -2.51 20.45 18.43
N ASP A 1045 -1.98 21.48 19.09
CA ASP A 1045 -1.85 22.83 18.53
C ASP A 1045 -0.53 22.94 17.72
N PRO A 1046 -0.50 23.57 16.52
CA PRO A 1046 0.67 23.58 15.63
C PRO A 1046 1.98 24.11 16.25
N PHE A 1047 1.91 24.95 17.28
CA PHE A 1047 3.10 25.48 17.95
C PHE A 1047 3.68 24.50 18.99
N SER A 1048 2.88 23.54 19.44
CA SER A 1048 3.20 22.59 20.52
C SER A 1048 4.39 21.68 20.21
N ARG A 1049 4.50 21.15 18.97
CA ARG A 1049 5.58 20.22 18.57
C ARG A 1049 6.98 20.79 18.82
N ALA A 1050 7.18 22.07 18.49
CA ALA A 1050 8.47 22.74 18.64
C ALA A 1050 8.85 22.96 20.11
N ALA A 1051 7.86 23.12 21.00
CA ALA A 1051 8.05 23.22 22.44
C ALA A 1051 8.34 21.86 23.12
N TYR A 1052 7.99 20.73 22.49
CA TYR A 1052 8.29 19.39 23.00
C TYR A 1052 9.63 18.83 22.48
N SER A 1053 10.12 19.34 21.33
CA SER A 1053 11.30 18.83 20.64
C SER A 1053 12.57 19.60 21.01
N GLY A 1054 13.65 18.89 21.39
CA GLY A 1054 14.94 19.50 21.74
C GLY A 1054 15.01 20.15 23.13
N TRP A 1055 13.97 19.98 23.96
CA TRP A 1055 13.90 20.48 25.33
C TRP A 1055 14.01 19.33 26.34
N PRO A 1056 14.68 19.54 27.50
CA PRO A 1056 14.65 18.57 28.59
C PRO A 1056 13.25 18.49 29.21
N ASP A 1057 12.87 17.31 29.69
CA ASP A 1057 11.74 17.16 30.61
C ASP A 1057 12.12 17.77 31.98
N THR A 1058 11.17 18.43 32.63
CA THR A 1058 11.24 18.96 34.00
C THR A 1058 9.98 18.59 34.79
N ILE A 1059 9.96 18.86 36.10
CA ILE A 1059 8.93 18.37 37.02
C ILE A 1059 7.71 19.30 37.08
N CYS A 1060 6.52 18.70 37.00
CA CYS A 1060 5.25 19.28 37.40
C CYS A 1060 4.67 18.52 38.62
N ASP A 1061 4.11 19.26 39.58
CA ASP A 1061 3.45 18.73 40.78
C ASP A 1061 2.24 19.60 41.20
N GLU A 1062 1.68 19.39 42.40
CA GLU A 1062 0.56 20.19 42.94
C GLU A 1062 0.88 21.66 43.28
N HIS A 1063 2.09 22.14 42.95
CA HIS A 1063 2.53 23.52 43.14
C HIS A 1063 2.82 24.27 41.84
N GLY A 1064 3.16 23.58 40.75
CA GLY A 1064 3.35 24.21 39.43
C GLY A 1064 4.22 23.41 38.46
N LEU A 1065 4.83 24.12 37.51
CA LEU A 1065 5.96 23.64 36.71
C LEU A 1065 7.27 24.19 37.25
N HIS A 1066 8.25 23.33 37.50
CA HIS A 1066 9.55 23.73 38.04
C HIS A 1066 10.56 23.91 36.89
N VAL A 1067 11.26 25.05 36.81
CA VAL A 1067 12.27 25.33 35.76
C VAL A 1067 13.54 25.95 36.36
N GLN A 1068 14.67 25.85 35.66
CA GLN A 1068 15.95 26.46 36.06
C GLN A 1068 16.52 27.33 34.94
N HIS A 1069 16.33 28.65 35.06
CA HIS A 1069 16.63 29.62 34.02
C HIS A 1069 17.17 30.93 34.60
N SER A 1070 18.04 31.57 33.81
CA SER A 1070 18.50 32.94 34.04
C SER A 1070 17.39 33.95 33.77
N GLY A 1071 17.62 35.20 34.17
CA GLY A 1071 16.63 36.25 34.00
C GLY A 1071 17.02 37.56 34.65
N PHE A 1072 16.02 38.39 34.92
CA PHE A 1072 16.18 39.70 35.57
C PHE A 1072 15.01 39.98 36.51
N LEU A 1073 15.28 40.35 37.75
CA LEU A 1073 14.28 40.91 38.67
C LEU A 1073 14.09 42.39 38.33
N LEU A 1074 12.85 42.85 38.13
CA LEU A 1074 12.56 44.23 37.75
C LEU A 1074 12.26 45.12 38.96
N GLU A 1075 12.72 46.37 38.90
CA GLU A 1075 12.54 47.38 39.94
C GLU A 1075 11.40 48.35 39.55
N ASP A 1076 10.47 48.61 40.48
CA ASP A 1076 9.29 49.51 40.36
C ASP A 1076 8.42 49.36 39.08
N ALA A 1077 8.38 48.16 38.49
CA ALA A 1077 7.58 47.84 37.30
C ALA A 1077 6.06 47.70 37.55
N GLY A 1078 5.40 48.77 38.03
CA GLY A 1078 3.94 48.79 38.27
C GLY A 1078 3.08 48.63 37.00
N THR A 1079 3.62 49.02 35.84
CA THR A 1079 3.09 48.74 34.49
C THR A 1079 4.27 48.64 33.52
N LEU A 1080 4.32 47.60 32.69
CA LEU A 1080 5.34 47.49 31.64
C LEU A 1080 4.87 48.16 30.33
N PRO A 1081 5.75 48.88 29.61
CA PRO A 1081 5.46 49.42 28.29
C PRO A 1081 5.74 48.38 27.19
N ASN A 1082 5.12 48.57 26.02
CA ASN A 1082 5.29 47.71 24.83
C ASN A 1082 6.68 47.81 24.15
N HIS A 1083 7.68 48.46 24.74
CA HIS A 1083 9.08 48.44 24.30
C HIS A 1083 9.94 49.09 25.40
N PHE A 1084 10.96 48.39 25.91
CA PHE A 1084 11.88 48.99 26.88
C PHE A 1084 13.31 48.46 26.80
N ARG A 1085 14.24 49.33 27.20
CA ARG A 1085 15.65 49.04 27.39
C ARG A 1085 15.87 48.65 28.85
N LEU A 1086 16.43 47.46 29.08
CA LEU A 1086 16.73 46.93 30.40
C LEU A 1086 18.16 47.32 30.80
N VAL A 1087 18.31 47.93 31.98
CA VAL A 1087 19.59 48.41 32.51
C VAL A 1087 19.84 47.93 33.94
N SER A 1088 21.08 47.99 34.40
CA SER A 1088 21.44 47.75 35.78
C SER A 1088 20.82 48.78 36.75
N PRO A 1089 20.72 48.49 38.07
CA PRO A 1089 20.12 49.41 39.03
C PRO A 1089 20.83 50.78 39.12
N ASP A 1090 22.12 50.82 38.84
CA ASP A 1090 22.96 52.03 38.75
C ASP A 1090 23.02 52.65 37.34
N ALA A 1091 22.30 52.07 36.36
CA ALA A 1091 22.33 52.39 34.93
C ALA A 1091 23.71 52.36 34.25
N SER A 1092 24.73 51.71 34.84
CA SER A 1092 26.07 51.60 34.24
C SER A 1092 26.16 50.56 33.12
N VAL A 1093 25.26 49.58 33.07
CA VAL A 1093 25.21 48.52 32.07
C VAL A 1093 23.82 48.46 31.41
N VAL A 1094 23.79 48.38 30.08
CA VAL A 1094 22.59 48.02 29.32
C VAL A 1094 22.62 46.52 29.06
N TYR A 1095 21.63 45.77 29.54
CA TYR A 1095 21.58 44.32 29.36
C TYR A 1095 20.96 43.92 28.02
N GLY A 1096 19.96 44.68 27.56
CA GLY A 1096 19.21 44.35 26.36
C GLY A 1096 18.03 45.28 26.12
N VAL A 1097 17.28 44.98 25.07
CA VAL A 1097 15.98 45.59 24.76
C VAL A 1097 14.94 44.47 24.75
N LEU A 1098 13.83 44.65 25.46
CA LEU A 1098 12.68 43.74 25.38
C LEU A 1098 11.64 44.33 24.43
N GLN A 1099 11.34 43.57 23.37
CA GLN A 1099 10.18 43.78 22.50
C GLN A 1099 9.10 42.75 22.84
N PRO A 1100 7.81 43.11 22.87
CA PRO A 1100 6.73 42.16 23.03
C PRO A 1100 6.55 41.35 21.74
N SER A 1101 6.22 40.07 21.87
CA SER A 1101 5.94 39.18 20.74
C SER A 1101 4.51 39.32 20.19
N SER A 1102 3.62 39.94 20.96
CA SER A 1102 2.27 40.34 20.56
C SER A 1102 1.87 41.69 21.18
N GLU A 1103 0.90 42.42 20.60
CA GLU A 1103 0.45 43.72 21.14
C GLU A 1103 -0.14 43.64 22.57
N ALA A 1104 -0.39 42.43 23.08
CA ALA A 1104 -1.14 42.13 24.29
C ALA A 1104 -0.41 42.39 25.62
N LEU A 1105 0.92 42.59 25.61
CA LEU A 1105 1.69 42.91 26.84
C LEU A 1105 1.20 44.21 27.53
N CYS A 1106 0.43 45.03 26.82
CA CYS A 1106 -0.08 46.33 27.27
C CYS A 1106 -1.27 46.27 28.27
N VAL A 1107 -1.89 45.11 28.52
CA VAL A 1107 -3.22 45.05 29.19
C VAL A 1107 -3.29 44.09 30.39
N VAL A 1108 -2.18 43.82 31.07
CA VAL A 1108 -2.26 43.20 32.41
C VAL A 1108 -2.37 44.28 33.48
N THR A 1109 -3.57 44.48 34.01
CA THR A 1109 -3.82 45.37 35.15
C THR A 1109 -3.35 44.69 36.44
N LEU A 1110 -2.04 44.72 36.69
CA LEU A 1110 -1.40 44.16 37.87
C LEU A 1110 -1.83 44.91 39.15
N GLU A 1111 -1.92 44.18 40.27
CA GLU A 1111 -2.14 44.81 41.57
C GLU A 1111 -0.95 45.70 41.97
N LEU A 1112 -1.24 46.84 42.60
CA LEU A 1112 -0.23 47.83 42.99
C LEU A 1112 0.82 47.19 43.91
N GLY A 1113 2.11 47.30 43.55
CA GLY A 1113 3.20 46.66 44.28
C GLY A 1113 3.43 45.19 43.93
N THR A 1114 2.90 44.69 42.82
CA THR A 1114 3.33 43.42 42.22
C THR A 1114 4.76 43.52 41.74
N GLN A 1115 5.63 42.63 42.23
CA GLN A 1115 7.01 42.51 41.80
C GLN A 1115 7.08 41.65 40.53
N LEU A 1116 7.80 42.12 39.51
CA LEU A 1116 7.95 41.42 38.23
C LEU A 1116 9.37 40.90 38.03
N ALA A 1117 9.49 39.87 37.22
CA ALA A 1117 10.75 39.40 36.66
C ALA A 1117 10.60 39.02 35.19
N ILE A 1118 11.72 38.92 34.49
CA ILE A 1118 11.85 38.33 33.16
C ILE A 1118 12.62 37.02 33.33
N ILE A 1119 12.09 35.91 32.84
CA ILE A 1119 12.83 34.65 32.66
C ILE A 1119 13.32 34.60 31.21
N THR A 1120 14.61 34.36 30.98
CA THR A 1120 15.22 34.35 29.64
C THR A 1120 15.54 32.95 29.14
N ARG A 1121 15.25 32.70 27.87
CA ARG A 1121 15.47 31.41 27.18
C ARG A 1121 16.97 31.16 26.95
N PRO A 1122 17.50 29.95 27.25
CA PRO A 1122 18.91 29.65 27.06
C PRO A 1122 19.40 29.88 25.62
N LEU A 1123 20.57 30.52 25.49
CA LEU A 1123 21.23 30.75 24.20
C LEU A 1123 21.74 29.43 23.62
N GLY A 1124 21.69 29.29 22.29
CA GLY A 1124 22.20 28.11 21.57
C GLY A 1124 21.22 26.94 21.43
N ARG A 1125 20.09 26.90 22.15
CA ARG A 1125 19.00 25.93 21.91
C ARG A 1125 18.07 26.40 20.78
N SER A 1126 18.51 26.32 19.53
CA SER A 1126 17.77 26.73 18.33
C SER A 1126 16.68 25.74 17.88
N GLY A 1127 16.02 25.06 18.82
CA GLY A 1127 14.91 24.12 18.53
C GLY A 1127 13.56 24.82 18.32
N LEU A 1128 13.37 26.00 18.93
CA LEU A 1128 12.24 26.87 18.66
C LEU A 1128 12.57 27.84 17.50
N PRO A 1129 11.68 27.97 16.49
CA PRO A 1129 11.81 28.94 15.41
C PRO A 1129 12.00 30.39 15.88
N ASP A 1130 12.59 31.24 15.04
CA ASP A 1130 12.91 32.64 15.38
C ASP A 1130 11.69 33.51 15.74
N GLY A 1131 10.48 33.07 15.39
CA GLY A 1131 9.21 33.70 15.78
C GLY A 1131 8.68 33.37 17.18
N PHE A 1132 9.32 32.46 17.93
CA PHE A 1132 8.91 32.16 19.31
C PHE A 1132 9.58 33.09 20.34
N PRO A 1133 8.87 33.52 21.40
CA PRO A 1133 9.44 34.37 22.43
C PRO A 1133 10.64 33.71 23.11
N ASN A 1134 11.69 34.51 23.37
CA ASN A 1134 12.87 34.10 24.12
C ASN A 1134 12.91 34.70 25.54
N ALA A 1135 11.83 35.38 25.94
CA ALA A 1135 11.65 35.96 27.26
C ALA A 1135 10.19 35.80 27.72
N ALA A 1136 10.00 35.43 28.99
CA ALA A 1136 8.71 35.29 29.64
C ALA A 1136 8.65 36.26 30.82
N VAL A 1137 7.66 37.16 30.81
CA VAL A 1137 7.42 38.11 31.89
C VAL A 1137 6.57 37.42 32.95
N VAL A 1138 7.04 37.41 34.19
CA VAL A 1138 6.39 36.71 35.31
C VAL A 1138 6.13 37.64 36.49
N SER A 1139 4.99 37.46 37.15
CA SER A 1139 4.65 38.14 38.40
C SER A 1139 5.01 37.27 39.60
N ILE A 1140 5.79 37.80 40.53
CA ILE A 1140 6.25 37.08 41.73
C ILE A 1140 5.15 37.11 42.79
N THR A 1141 4.75 35.92 43.24
CA THR A 1141 3.75 35.73 44.29
C THR A 1141 4.20 36.40 45.61
N PRO A 1142 3.28 36.99 46.41
CA PRO A 1142 3.65 37.71 47.63
C PRO A 1142 4.56 36.94 48.59
N GLU A 1143 4.36 35.61 48.67
CA GLU A 1143 5.08 34.69 49.55
C GLU A 1143 6.56 34.53 49.18
N SER A 1144 6.93 34.69 47.90
CA SER A 1144 8.33 34.63 47.44
C SER A 1144 9.06 35.98 47.46
N ARG A 1145 8.38 37.12 47.68
CA ARG A 1145 8.98 38.47 47.58
C ARG A 1145 10.05 38.78 48.64
N SER A 1146 10.18 37.96 49.69
CA SER A 1146 11.26 38.07 50.68
C SER A 1146 12.59 37.44 50.24
N VAL A 1147 12.61 36.69 49.14
CA VAL A 1147 13.84 36.08 48.60
C VAL A 1147 14.67 37.15 47.88
N LYS A 1148 15.88 37.42 48.39
CA LYS A 1148 16.85 38.28 47.70
C LYS A 1148 17.65 37.47 46.67
N PRO A 1149 17.64 37.84 45.38
CA PRO A 1149 18.52 37.21 44.39
C PRO A 1149 19.99 37.33 44.81
N GLY A 1150 20.80 36.30 44.52
CA GLY A 1150 22.25 36.33 44.67
C GLY A 1150 22.84 35.99 46.05
N VAL A 1151 22.04 35.51 47.01
CA VAL A 1151 22.54 35.13 48.37
C VAL A 1151 22.34 33.63 48.70
N SER A 1152 21.50 32.90 47.98
CA SER A 1152 21.37 31.44 48.09
C SER A 1152 20.96 30.84 46.74
N THR A 1153 21.48 29.65 46.41
CA THR A 1153 21.14 28.89 45.20
C THR A 1153 19.97 27.91 45.39
N ASP A 1154 19.35 27.86 46.58
CA ASP A 1154 18.34 26.84 46.92
C ASP A 1154 16.93 27.38 47.16
N THR A 1155 16.72 28.70 47.21
CA THR A 1155 15.40 29.32 47.34
C THR A 1155 14.68 29.40 46.00
N GLU A 1156 13.62 28.62 45.84
CA GLU A 1156 12.74 28.63 44.67
C GLU A 1156 11.75 29.82 44.71
N ILE A 1157 11.52 30.44 43.55
CA ILE A 1157 10.62 31.60 43.40
C ILE A 1157 9.31 31.15 42.75
N ARG A 1158 8.17 31.34 43.43
CA ARG A 1158 6.84 31.09 42.88
C ARG A 1158 6.32 32.29 42.10
N CYS A 1159 5.95 32.09 40.85
CA CYS A 1159 5.48 33.15 39.95
C CYS A 1159 4.41 32.66 38.97
N THR A 1160 3.73 33.61 38.31
CA THR A 1160 2.71 33.37 37.27
C THR A 1160 3.13 34.10 36.00
N VAL A 1161 3.02 33.46 34.82
CA VAL A 1161 3.31 34.13 33.54
C VAL A 1161 2.26 35.20 33.26
N VAL A 1162 2.71 36.41 32.89
CA VAL A 1162 1.85 37.57 32.57
C VAL A 1162 2.15 38.18 31.20
N GLY A 1163 3.18 37.73 30.48
CA GLY A 1163 3.46 38.18 29.12
C GLY A 1163 4.67 37.49 28.50
N TYR A 1164 4.89 37.74 27.22
CA TYR A 1164 5.94 37.15 26.40
C TYR A 1164 6.66 38.19 25.56
N GLY A 1165 7.91 37.91 25.17
CA GLY A 1165 8.65 38.80 24.29
C GLY A 1165 9.96 38.25 23.74
N HIS A 1166 10.59 39.08 22.92
CA HIS A 1166 11.92 38.94 22.37
C HIS A 1166 12.87 39.92 23.07
N PHE A 1167 13.73 39.38 23.92
CA PHE A 1167 14.87 40.05 24.53
C PHE A 1167 16.08 39.96 23.60
N SER A 1168 16.58 41.11 23.17
CA SER A 1168 17.78 41.25 22.34
C SER A 1168 18.92 41.83 23.17
N PRO A 1169 20.01 41.08 23.45
CA PRO A 1169 21.21 41.64 24.07
C PRO A 1169 21.87 42.65 23.12
N VAL A 1170 22.39 43.76 23.68
CA VAL A 1170 22.89 44.87 22.85
C VAL A 1170 24.33 44.62 22.39
N ASP A 1171 24.49 43.95 21.25
CA ASP A 1171 25.78 43.81 20.55
C ASP A 1171 25.67 43.99 19.01
N LEU A 1172 24.52 44.48 18.51
CA LEU A 1172 24.26 44.74 17.09
C LEU A 1172 23.51 46.06 16.87
N ASP A 1173 24.20 47.00 16.20
CA ASP A 1173 23.81 48.16 15.35
C ASP A 1173 22.38 48.78 15.37
N ILE A 1174 21.60 48.66 16.44
CA ILE A 1174 20.29 49.31 16.59
C ILE A 1174 20.48 50.82 16.81
N ARG A 1175 20.08 51.63 15.82
CA ARG A 1175 20.01 53.09 15.95
C ARG A 1175 19.04 53.47 17.09
N PRO A 1176 19.41 54.41 17.97
CA PRO A 1176 18.56 54.77 19.10
C PRO A 1176 17.25 55.41 18.63
N MET A 1177 16.11 54.77 18.93
CA MET A 1177 14.82 55.44 18.88
C MET A 1177 14.69 56.42 20.04
N ALA A 1178 14.24 57.64 19.77
CA ALA A 1178 14.31 58.76 20.71
C ALA A 1178 13.29 58.70 21.88
N GLN A 1179 12.64 57.55 22.10
CA GLN A 1179 11.55 57.35 23.08
C GLN A 1179 11.55 55.95 23.73
N GLU A 1180 12.69 55.25 23.77
CA GLU A 1180 12.75 53.98 24.51
C GLU A 1180 12.62 54.23 26.03
N VAL A 1181 11.68 53.54 26.67
CA VAL A 1181 11.55 53.56 28.13
C VAL A 1181 12.70 52.76 28.73
N ILE A 1182 13.27 53.25 29.84
CA ILE A 1182 14.31 52.56 30.61
C ILE A 1182 13.65 51.85 31.80
N ILE A 1183 13.98 50.58 32.01
CA ILE A 1183 13.62 49.82 33.21
C ILE A 1183 14.88 49.29 33.87
N HIS A 1184 14.96 49.45 35.18
CA HIS A 1184 16.05 48.92 36.00
C HIS A 1184 15.76 47.48 36.40
N GLY A 1185 16.78 46.63 36.39
CA GLY A 1185 16.66 45.26 36.88
C GLY A 1185 17.96 44.66 37.35
N THR A 1186 17.87 43.76 38.32
CA THR A 1186 18.99 42.98 38.86
C THR A 1186 19.07 41.62 38.15
N PRO A 1187 20.22 41.22 37.57
CA PRO A 1187 20.35 39.95 36.86
C PRO A 1187 20.25 38.74 37.80
N ILE A 1188 19.71 37.65 37.26
CA ILE A 1188 19.47 36.37 37.93
C ILE A 1188 20.29 35.29 37.24
N VAL A 1189 21.02 34.49 38.02
CA VAL A 1189 21.88 33.41 37.54
C VAL A 1189 21.08 32.23 36.98
N GLU A 1190 21.68 31.49 36.05
CA GLU A 1190 21.05 30.38 35.32
C GLU A 1190 20.54 29.24 36.22
N SER A 1191 21.14 29.05 37.40
CA SER A 1191 20.73 28.05 38.39
C SER A 1191 19.56 28.46 39.29
N GLN A 1192 18.89 29.60 39.03
CA GLN A 1192 17.71 30.00 39.80
C GLN A 1192 16.52 29.08 39.49
N LYS A 1193 15.98 28.45 40.55
CA LYS A 1193 14.77 27.62 40.50
C LYS A 1193 13.52 28.51 40.50
N TRP A 1194 12.59 28.24 39.59
CA TRP A 1194 11.29 28.91 39.51
C TRP A 1194 10.19 27.86 39.54
N CYS A 1195 9.08 28.17 40.22
CA CYS A 1195 7.86 27.38 40.22
C CYS A 1195 6.75 28.22 39.57
N ILE A 1196 6.35 27.83 38.36
CA ILE A 1196 5.41 28.54 37.49
C ILE A 1196 3.99 28.05 37.75
N THR A 1197 3.04 28.99 37.90
CA THR A 1197 1.64 28.77 38.33
C THR A 1197 0.60 29.26 37.34
#